data_AF-A0AAV7ZZC1-F1
#
_entry.id   AF-A0AAV7ZZC1-F1
#
_cell.length_a   1.000
_cell.length_b   1.000
_cell.length_c   1.000
_cell.angle_alpha   90.00
_cell.angle_beta   90.00
_cell.angle_gamma   90.00
#
_symmetry.space_group_name_H-M   'P 1'
#
loop_
_entity.id
_entity.type
_entity.pdbx_description
1 polymer ?
#
loop_
_entity_poly.entity_id
_entity_poly.type
_entity_poly.pdbx_seq_one_letter_code
_entity_poly.pdbx_strand_id
1 'polypeptide(L)'
;MKINYLAFLFFVFFLQKALTTNNIEGTWISNGGTAIPVYDTIQLTIGLSGKETISITHLYGKLADEGYEFKWSSLDISTCNRRTISGRYFPTNIFYGLRYDEGSVNILCPYLDVDTTTTQQYRIWESSPLWGSQGVFTLITNHTLIYNIEKDELTYTIKRSSRDQLLSFNMVRVSSNYEQEQEQEQEQEQEFKQELKQEQEKRVHIEKQDYGNIQESEPNDELPLAYYYKIDQDGDWTISGTVDEKALLISISGIVNIDKALFYLLYPKTFDFTYSPVLFEFYQKEKKFTFQELTTIESTLSTFKNEIKGYVVWDLNVRTSMIVSYTLAGLENAIVVSPRLVPLVENAGITNKIHDFTDQFTGMTDKEIYSWAKDQYWDRCSKKYITWLGGVCGNQIKPAIADFGMTQKTFFTDLSTLITSDEYTLSNELMSEMDAPFFTMGWHSYGKDKERDFTTLTSSYGGRVHGLNTFPDLAFGQNVPKTEGYVFKNNHSPDPGQPKEKIYISCIQTDGLGLGMFNTDIHSIPYTWEVTAAHYKLFPSLLEMWYKNTTKNDFLIAALSADSYMYPKAVPNNLLVQILEETNIMMGELDLNAMAIMDNSEGSTVSGNQDLPKSIVDKYFEKLPSSIGFTLGYAPAYTFAVNDERPFLSYDYYFDPERASDDIVQDLYELSRINTKRPYYLVIHVREYNKINRVKDIIDQLGDDFELIPLDQLLIFAGRNFTPRTRYEGDM
;
A
#
# COMPACT_ATOMS: atom_id res chain seq x y z
N MET A 1 -43.71 -35.36 41.81
CA MET A 1 -44.42 -36.56 42.32
C MET A 1 -45.79 -36.56 41.65
N LYS A 2 -46.21 -37.43 40.72
CA LYS A 2 -45.87 -38.78 40.21
C LYS A 2 -46.32 -38.77 38.72
N ILE A 3 -45.52 -39.20 37.75
CA ILE A 3 -45.24 -40.60 37.35
C ILE A 3 -46.45 -41.33 36.72
N ASN A 4 -46.26 -41.62 35.43
CA ASN A 4 -46.69 -42.75 34.58
C ASN A 4 -48.17 -42.97 34.24
N TYR A 5 -48.45 -42.86 32.93
CA TYR A 5 -48.89 -44.03 32.17
C TYR A 5 -48.02 -44.19 30.91
N LEU A 6 -47.31 -45.31 30.87
CA LEU A 6 -46.48 -45.79 29.77
C LEU A 6 -47.21 -46.95 29.09
N ALA A 7 -47.00 -47.08 27.78
CA ALA A 7 -47.16 -48.28 26.94
C ALA A 7 -48.59 -48.67 26.52
N PHE A 8 -48.99 -48.30 25.30
CA PHE A 8 -49.14 -49.23 24.17
C PHE A 8 -49.65 -48.47 22.93
N LEU A 9 -48.74 -48.02 22.07
CA LEU A 9 -48.99 -47.76 20.63
C LEU A 9 -47.63 -47.72 19.93
N PHE A 10 -46.94 -48.86 20.04
CA PHE A 10 -45.72 -49.22 19.34
C PHE A 10 -46.14 -50.11 18.17
N PHE A 11 -46.48 -49.53 17.01
CA PHE A 11 -46.29 -50.09 15.66
C PHE A 11 -47.07 -49.25 14.64
N VAL A 12 -46.35 -48.81 13.60
CA VAL A 12 -46.89 -48.30 12.32
C VAL A 12 -47.63 -46.95 12.38
N PHE A 13 -46.85 -45.88 12.56
CA PHE A 13 -46.85 -44.78 11.59
C PHE A 13 -45.41 -44.25 11.44
N PHE A 14 -44.48 -45.21 11.30
CA PHE A 14 -43.12 -45.00 10.83
C PHE A 14 -43.14 -45.01 9.29
N LEU A 15 -43.91 -44.13 8.65
CA LEU A 15 -43.94 -44.03 7.19
C LEU A 15 -44.59 -42.72 6.74
N GLN A 16 -43.96 -41.57 7.07
CA GLN A 16 -44.10 -40.29 6.34
C GLN A 16 -43.29 -39.17 7.02
N LYS A 17 -41.96 -39.31 7.03
CA LYS A 17 -40.97 -38.21 7.13
C LYS A 17 -39.55 -38.77 6.97
N ALA A 18 -39.27 -39.37 5.82
CA ALA A 18 -37.92 -39.85 5.49
C ALA A 18 -37.68 -39.84 3.97
N LEU A 19 -38.23 -38.85 3.27
CA LEU A 19 -37.96 -38.56 1.87
C LEU A 19 -37.98 -37.03 1.74
N THR A 20 -36.86 -36.44 1.33
CA THR A 20 -36.47 -35.01 1.39
C THR A 20 -36.04 -34.61 2.81
N THR A 21 -34.76 -34.46 3.14
CA THR A 21 -33.83 -33.44 2.63
C THR A 21 -32.36 -33.93 2.69
N ASN A 22 -31.90 -34.57 1.61
CA ASN A 22 -30.49 -34.73 1.25
C ASN A 22 -30.16 -33.60 0.29
N ASN A 23 -29.54 -32.51 0.74
CA ASN A 23 -29.09 -31.53 -0.22
C ASN A 23 -27.79 -30.83 0.19
N ILE A 24 -26.86 -30.79 -0.77
CA ILE A 24 -25.66 -29.96 -0.80
C ILE A 24 -26.00 -28.45 -0.76
N GLU A 25 -27.25 -28.07 -1.06
CA GLU A 25 -27.74 -26.69 -0.99
C GLU A 25 -27.46 -26.02 0.36
N GLY A 26 -26.91 -24.80 0.32
CA GLY A 26 -26.55 -24.01 1.49
C GLY A 26 -25.34 -23.13 1.23
N THR A 27 -24.94 -22.38 2.26
CA THR A 27 -23.70 -21.60 2.24
C THR A 27 -22.61 -22.38 2.97
N TRP A 28 -21.48 -22.53 2.31
CA TRP A 28 -20.31 -23.28 2.74
C TRP A 28 -19.11 -22.36 2.80
N ILE A 29 -18.23 -22.58 3.76
CA ILE A 29 -17.06 -21.74 4.01
C ILE A 29 -15.84 -22.63 4.29
N SER A 30 -14.66 -22.22 3.83
CA SER A 30 -13.43 -22.97 4.10
C SER A 30 -13.03 -22.91 5.58
N ASN A 31 -12.71 -24.07 6.17
CA ASN A 31 -12.08 -24.15 7.49
C ASN A 31 -10.56 -23.96 7.34
N GLY A 32 -10.10 -22.71 7.41
CA GLY A 32 -8.68 -22.37 7.37
C GLY A 32 -8.47 -20.86 7.38
N GLY A 33 -7.84 -20.34 8.43
CA GLY A 33 -7.48 -18.93 8.56
C GLY A 33 -6.02 -18.70 8.19
N THR A 34 -5.78 -17.78 7.27
CA THR A 34 -4.49 -17.10 7.05
C THR A 34 -4.76 -15.60 6.89
N ALA A 35 -3.74 -14.79 7.16
CA ALA A 35 -3.87 -13.36 7.42
C ALA A 35 -4.05 -12.46 6.18
N ILE A 36 -4.06 -13.03 4.95
CA ILE A 36 -4.42 -12.26 3.75
C ILE A 36 -5.88 -12.53 3.36
N PRO A 37 -6.76 -11.53 3.35
CA PRO A 37 -8.21 -11.75 3.28
C PRO A 37 -8.77 -12.27 1.95
N VAL A 38 -7.98 -12.60 0.91
CA VAL A 38 -8.54 -12.62 -0.45
C VAL A 38 -8.58 -14.01 -1.13
N TYR A 39 -7.78 -15.03 -0.74
CA TYR A 39 -7.78 -16.33 -1.47
C TYR A 39 -7.81 -17.65 -0.68
N ASP A 40 -7.69 -17.62 0.65
CA ASP A 40 -7.92 -18.83 1.47
C ASP A 40 -9.34 -18.86 2.08
N THR A 41 -10.10 -17.79 1.88
CA THR A 41 -11.50 -17.66 2.31
C THR A 41 -12.39 -17.72 1.09
N ILE A 42 -12.80 -18.94 0.73
CA ILE A 42 -13.81 -19.16 -0.27
C ILE A 42 -15.12 -19.47 0.42
N GLN A 43 -16.16 -18.73 0.05
CA GLN A 43 -17.53 -19.08 0.39
C GLN A 43 -18.25 -19.56 -0.87
N LEU A 44 -18.92 -20.70 -0.77
CA LEU A 44 -19.77 -21.25 -1.81
C LEU A 44 -21.22 -21.21 -1.35
N THR A 45 -22.08 -20.47 -2.05
CA THR A 45 -23.52 -20.62 -1.89
C THR A 45 -24.05 -21.48 -3.02
N ILE A 46 -24.53 -22.68 -2.67
CA ILE A 46 -25.04 -23.67 -3.61
C ILE A 46 -26.57 -23.68 -3.50
N GLY A 47 -27.27 -23.54 -4.61
CA GLY A 47 -28.72 -23.67 -4.71
C GLY A 47 -29.11 -24.71 -5.74
N LEU A 48 -30.09 -25.57 -5.42
CA LEU A 48 -30.65 -26.51 -6.39
C LEU A 48 -32.09 -26.13 -6.75
N SER A 49 -32.42 -26.25 -8.03
CA SER A 49 -33.79 -26.14 -8.51
C SER A 49 -34.19 -27.43 -9.22
N GLY A 50 -35.04 -28.23 -8.56
CA GLY A 50 -35.32 -29.60 -9.02
C GLY A 50 -34.08 -30.49 -8.96
N LYS A 51 -34.03 -31.53 -9.80
CA LYS A 51 -32.88 -32.44 -9.91
C LYS A 51 -31.88 -32.03 -10.99
N GLU A 52 -32.23 -31.09 -11.85
CA GLU A 52 -31.53 -30.85 -13.11
C GLU A 52 -30.78 -29.51 -13.15
N THR A 53 -30.96 -28.64 -12.16
CA THR A 53 -30.35 -27.31 -12.17
C THR A 53 -29.60 -27.02 -10.88
N ILE A 54 -28.34 -26.59 -11.02
CA ILE A 54 -27.47 -26.14 -9.92
C ILE A 54 -27.08 -24.68 -10.12
N SER A 55 -27.07 -23.90 -9.04
CA SER A 55 -26.50 -22.56 -9.00
C SER A 55 -25.38 -22.53 -7.96
N ILE A 56 -24.25 -21.91 -8.29
CA ILE A 56 -23.11 -21.77 -7.39
C ILE A 56 -22.63 -20.34 -7.42
N THR A 57 -22.63 -19.69 -6.27
CA THR A 57 -21.99 -18.39 -6.08
C THR A 57 -20.67 -18.62 -5.35
N HIS A 58 -19.57 -18.19 -5.96
CA HIS A 58 -18.26 -18.11 -5.31
C HIS A 58 -18.09 -16.70 -4.79
N LEU A 59 -17.82 -16.56 -3.51
CA LEU A 59 -17.29 -15.33 -2.94
C LEU A 59 -15.85 -15.60 -2.55
N TYR A 60 -14.94 -14.91 -3.23
CA TYR A 60 -13.51 -14.93 -2.89
C TYR A 60 -13.22 -13.70 -2.04
N GLY A 61 -12.72 -13.94 -0.83
CA GLY A 61 -12.32 -12.92 0.12
C GLY A 61 -13.43 -12.41 1.05
N LYS A 62 -13.02 -11.88 2.21
CA LYS A 62 -13.92 -11.46 3.31
C LYS A 62 -14.27 -9.95 3.33
N LEU A 63 -13.51 -9.10 2.64
CA LEU A 63 -13.70 -7.64 2.68
C LEU A 63 -14.61 -7.15 1.54
N ALA A 64 -15.56 -6.29 1.87
CA ALA A 64 -16.60 -5.77 0.96
C ALA A 64 -16.04 -5.06 -0.30
N ASP A 65 -14.78 -4.66 -0.30
CA ASP A 65 -14.15 -3.91 -1.40
C ASP A 65 -12.97 -4.62 -2.08
N GLU A 66 -12.49 -5.75 -1.56
CA GLU A 66 -11.33 -6.47 -2.12
C GLU A 66 -11.68 -7.87 -2.63
N GLY A 67 -12.77 -8.45 -2.12
CA GLY A 67 -13.32 -9.67 -2.64
C GLY A 67 -14.06 -9.48 -3.97
N TYR A 68 -14.32 -10.59 -4.66
CA TYR A 68 -15.22 -10.60 -5.81
C TYR A 68 -16.18 -11.78 -5.75
N GLU A 69 -17.38 -11.54 -6.27
CA GLU A 69 -18.45 -12.53 -6.34
C GLU A 69 -18.59 -13.04 -7.77
N PHE A 70 -18.39 -14.33 -7.99
CA PHE A 70 -18.51 -14.98 -9.28
C PHE A 70 -19.65 -16.01 -9.28
N LYS A 71 -20.69 -15.73 -10.06
CA LYS A 71 -21.96 -16.48 -10.06
C LYS A 71 -22.09 -17.40 -11.27
N TRP A 72 -22.36 -18.67 -10.99
CA TRP A 72 -22.87 -19.64 -11.94
C TRP A 72 -24.36 -19.87 -11.68
N SER A 73 -25.21 -19.06 -12.31
CA SER A 73 -26.66 -19.17 -12.13
C SER A 73 -27.25 -20.23 -13.06
N SER A 74 -28.19 -21.01 -12.53
CA SER A 74 -29.07 -21.93 -13.27
C SER A 74 -28.34 -22.79 -14.31
N LEU A 75 -27.32 -23.54 -13.90
CA LEU A 75 -26.64 -24.48 -14.77
C LEU A 75 -27.44 -25.78 -14.90
N ASP A 76 -27.83 -26.14 -16.12
CA ASP A 76 -28.47 -27.41 -16.43
C ASP A 76 -27.43 -28.54 -16.44
N ILE A 77 -27.58 -29.54 -15.58
CA ILE A 77 -26.65 -30.67 -15.40
C ILE A 77 -26.69 -31.70 -16.54
N SER A 78 -27.62 -31.55 -17.48
CA SER A 78 -27.74 -32.44 -18.64
C SER A 78 -27.00 -31.93 -19.88
N THR A 79 -26.45 -30.70 -19.84
CA THR A 79 -25.85 -30.04 -20.99
C THR A 79 -24.70 -29.09 -20.63
N CYS A 80 -24.00 -28.61 -21.65
CA CYS A 80 -23.02 -27.54 -21.51
C CYS A 80 -23.70 -26.18 -21.60
N ASN A 81 -23.53 -25.40 -20.54
CA ASN A 81 -24.08 -24.06 -20.36
C ASN A 81 -23.08 -23.02 -20.87
N ARG A 82 -23.55 -22.05 -21.64
CA ARG A 82 -22.73 -20.93 -22.14
C ARG A 82 -23.06 -19.67 -21.33
N ARG A 83 -22.05 -18.99 -20.81
CA ARG A 83 -22.20 -17.79 -19.98
C ARG A 83 -21.22 -16.71 -20.43
N THR A 84 -21.70 -15.50 -20.62
CA THR A 84 -20.83 -14.34 -20.84
C THR A 84 -20.19 -13.93 -19.52
N ILE A 85 -18.89 -13.66 -19.55
CA ILE A 85 -18.12 -13.15 -18.42
C ILE A 85 -18.39 -11.64 -18.36
N SER A 86 -19.12 -11.17 -17.35
CA SER A 86 -19.63 -9.79 -17.28
C SER A 86 -18.90 -8.90 -16.27
N GLY A 87 -17.67 -9.26 -15.90
CA GLY A 87 -16.88 -8.50 -14.95
C GLY A 87 -15.45 -8.99 -14.87
N ARG A 88 -14.63 -8.24 -14.13
CA ARG A 88 -13.22 -8.52 -13.87
C ARG A 88 -13.10 -9.61 -12.80
N TYR A 89 -12.97 -10.85 -13.25
CA TYR A 89 -12.84 -12.03 -12.39
C TYR A 89 -11.49 -12.70 -12.56
N PHE A 90 -11.05 -13.37 -11.50
CA PHE A 90 -9.77 -14.07 -11.45
C PHE A 90 -10.02 -15.56 -11.23
N PRO A 91 -9.09 -16.46 -11.63
CA PRO A 91 -9.31 -17.89 -11.46
C PRO A 91 -9.39 -18.29 -9.98
N THR A 92 -8.28 -18.12 -9.25
CA THR A 92 -8.16 -18.57 -7.84
C THR A 92 -7.27 -17.66 -7.00
N ASN A 93 -6.70 -16.60 -7.58
CA ASN A 93 -5.83 -15.62 -6.92
C ASN A 93 -5.75 -14.33 -7.76
N ILE A 94 -5.75 -13.14 -7.14
CA ILE A 94 -5.47 -11.83 -7.80
C ILE A 94 -4.00 -11.47 -7.81
N PHE A 95 -3.15 -12.15 -7.04
CA PHE A 95 -1.74 -11.77 -6.93
C PHE A 95 -0.94 -12.05 -8.21
N TYR A 96 -1.50 -12.70 -9.22
CA TYR A 96 -0.85 -12.87 -10.52
C TYR A 96 -1.70 -12.39 -11.69
N GLY A 97 -1.04 -11.97 -12.76
CA GLY A 97 -1.58 -11.32 -13.95
C GLY A 97 -2.33 -12.25 -14.87
N LEU A 98 -3.22 -13.07 -14.31
CA LEU A 98 -4.20 -13.84 -15.05
C LEU A 98 -5.60 -13.46 -14.58
N ARG A 99 -6.45 -13.10 -15.53
CA ARG A 99 -7.87 -12.83 -15.30
C ARG A 99 -8.71 -13.46 -16.38
N TYR A 100 -9.97 -13.71 -16.10
CA TYR A 100 -10.91 -14.10 -17.14
C TYR A 100 -11.10 -12.95 -18.14
N ASP A 101 -11.27 -13.32 -19.40
CA ASP A 101 -11.47 -12.36 -20.49
C ASP A 101 -12.90 -11.81 -20.46
N GLU A 102 -13.06 -10.57 -20.02
CA GLU A 102 -14.36 -9.91 -19.89
C GLU A 102 -15.04 -9.76 -21.26
N GLY A 103 -16.36 -10.00 -21.31
CA GLY A 103 -17.16 -10.00 -22.53
C GLY A 103 -17.13 -11.33 -23.29
N SER A 104 -16.15 -12.20 -23.03
CA SER A 104 -16.05 -13.50 -23.69
C SER A 104 -16.97 -14.57 -23.07
N VAL A 105 -17.12 -15.71 -23.76
CA VAL A 105 -18.03 -16.80 -23.36
C VAL A 105 -17.27 -17.90 -22.63
N ASN A 106 -17.66 -18.15 -21.38
CA ASN A 106 -17.31 -19.32 -20.59
C ASN A 106 -18.27 -20.50 -20.90
N ILE A 107 -17.73 -21.72 -20.98
CA ILE A 107 -18.49 -22.96 -21.18
C ILE A 107 -18.39 -23.82 -19.92
N LEU A 108 -19.54 -24.12 -19.31
CA LEU A 108 -19.67 -24.89 -18.08
C LEU A 108 -20.50 -26.15 -18.34
N CYS A 109 -19.91 -27.33 -18.21
CA CYS A 109 -20.58 -28.62 -18.37
C CYS A 109 -20.66 -29.34 -17.00
N PRO A 110 -21.65 -28.99 -16.16
CA PRO A 110 -21.89 -29.70 -14.91
C PRO A 110 -22.50 -31.08 -15.17
N TYR A 111 -22.21 -32.04 -14.31
CA TYR A 111 -22.92 -33.31 -14.22
C TYR A 111 -22.86 -33.85 -12.79
N LEU A 112 -23.90 -34.61 -12.42
CA LEU A 112 -23.95 -35.37 -11.18
C LEU A 112 -23.20 -36.69 -11.39
N ASP A 113 -22.06 -36.84 -10.72
CA ASP A 113 -21.15 -37.99 -10.89
C ASP A 113 -21.52 -39.13 -9.92
N VAL A 114 -21.82 -38.78 -8.66
CA VAL A 114 -22.19 -39.75 -7.62
C VAL A 114 -23.42 -39.23 -6.86
N ASP A 115 -24.43 -40.07 -6.69
CA ASP A 115 -25.61 -39.79 -5.85
C ASP A 115 -25.96 -41.06 -5.07
N THR A 116 -25.46 -41.13 -3.84
CA THR A 116 -25.64 -42.27 -2.93
C THR A 116 -26.27 -41.80 -1.63
N THR A 117 -26.60 -42.75 -0.74
CA THR A 117 -27.15 -42.41 0.59
C THR A 117 -26.16 -41.68 1.50
N THR A 118 -24.86 -41.76 1.21
CA THR A 118 -23.78 -41.18 2.06
C THR A 118 -23.03 -40.04 1.38
N THR A 119 -23.08 -39.94 0.05
CA THR A 119 -22.25 -39.02 -0.72
C THR A 119 -22.98 -38.51 -1.97
N GLN A 120 -22.92 -37.20 -2.18
CA GLN A 120 -23.28 -36.54 -3.44
C GLN A 120 -22.04 -35.88 -4.05
N GLN A 121 -21.81 -36.09 -5.33
CA GLN A 121 -20.66 -35.52 -6.04
C GLN A 121 -21.10 -34.85 -7.33
N TYR A 122 -20.81 -33.56 -7.44
CA TYR A 122 -20.97 -32.78 -8.66
C TYR A 122 -19.60 -32.52 -9.28
N ARG A 123 -19.50 -32.71 -10.60
CA ARG A 123 -18.33 -32.31 -11.38
C ARG A 123 -18.74 -31.25 -12.38
N ILE A 124 -17.87 -30.27 -12.57
CA ILE A 124 -18.11 -29.18 -13.53
C ILE A 124 -16.83 -29.04 -14.33
N TRP A 125 -16.91 -29.39 -15.61
CA TRP A 125 -15.86 -29.08 -16.56
C TRP A 125 -16.10 -27.66 -17.07
N GLU A 126 -15.10 -26.82 -16.94
CA GLU A 126 -15.10 -25.41 -17.35
C GLU A 126 -14.05 -25.20 -18.45
N SER A 127 -14.43 -24.47 -19.48
CA SER A 127 -13.53 -23.93 -20.49
C SER A 127 -13.71 -22.43 -20.57
N SER A 128 -12.75 -21.68 -20.04
CA SER A 128 -12.81 -20.23 -19.96
C SER A 128 -11.68 -19.58 -20.75
N PRO A 129 -11.95 -18.48 -21.48
CA PRO A 129 -10.92 -17.61 -22.00
C PRO A 129 -10.27 -16.85 -20.85
N LEU A 130 -8.95 -16.95 -20.78
CA LEU A 130 -8.10 -16.41 -19.73
C LEU A 130 -7.06 -15.47 -20.37
N TRP A 131 -7.02 -14.25 -19.86
CA TRP A 131 -6.07 -13.23 -20.28
C TRP A 131 -4.77 -13.36 -19.48
N GLY A 132 -3.62 -13.27 -20.16
CA GLY A 132 -2.28 -13.10 -19.59
C GLY A 132 -1.45 -12.15 -20.46
N SER A 133 -0.24 -11.79 -20.05
CA SER A 133 0.58 -10.77 -20.74
C SER A 133 0.80 -11.02 -22.24
N GLN A 134 0.73 -12.28 -22.70
CA GLN A 134 0.88 -12.64 -24.12
C GLN A 134 -0.44 -12.81 -24.90
N GLY A 135 -1.58 -12.50 -24.29
CA GLY A 135 -2.91 -12.51 -24.90
C GLY A 135 -3.91 -13.45 -24.22
N VAL A 136 -4.87 -13.95 -24.99
CA VAL A 136 -5.95 -14.80 -24.49
C VAL A 136 -5.63 -16.27 -24.74
N PHE A 137 -5.81 -17.09 -23.71
CA PHE A 137 -5.59 -18.53 -23.68
C PHE A 137 -6.87 -19.24 -23.23
N THR A 138 -6.98 -20.53 -23.50
CA THR A 138 -8.09 -21.34 -22.96
C THR A 138 -7.62 -22.04 -21.69
N LEU A 139 -8.22 -21.69 -20.56
CA LEU A 139 -8.08 -22.42 -19.30
C LEU A 139 -9.14 -23.52 -19.22
N ILE A 140 -8.69 -24.75 -19.01
CA ILE A 140 -9.60 -25.86 -18.68
C ILE A 140 -9.55 -26.10 -17.18
N THR A 141 -10.70 -26.02 -16.53
CA THR A 141 -10.83 -26.25 -15.08
C THR A 141 -11.79 -27.40 -14.83
N ASN A 142 -11.44 -28.29 -13.91
CA ASN A 142 -12.33 -29.32 -13.39
C ASN A 142 -12.61 -29.02 -11.93
N HIS A 143 -13.84 -28.64 -11.65
CA HIS A 143 -14.36 -28.44 -10.31
C HIS A 143 -14.99 -29.74 -9.83
N THR A 144 -14.69 -30.17 -8.61
CA THR A 144 -15.35 -31.31 -7.99
C THR A 144 -15.85 -30.92 -6.60
N LEU A 145 -17.16 -31.02 -6.39
CA LEU A 145 -17.84 -30.80 -5.13
C LEU A 145 -18.27 -32.15 -4.57
N ILE A 146 -17.72 -32.57 -3.44
CA ILE A 146 -18.02 -33.84 -2.78
C ILE A 146 -18.69 -33.52 -1.45
N TYR A 147 -20.00 -33.73 -1.37
CA TYR A 147 -20.77 -33.54 -0.15
C TYR A 147 -20.92 -34.88 0.60
N ASN A 148 -20.42 -34.92 1.84
CA ASN A 148 -20.61 -36.02 2.76
C ASN A 148 -21.89 -35.79 3.58
N ILE A 149 -22.92 -36.58 3.32
CA ILE A 149 -24.25 -36.41 3.92
C ILE A 149 -24.23 -36.73 5.42
N GLU A 150 -23.42 -37.69 5.86
CA GLU A 150 -23.38 -38.12 7.26
C GLU A 150 -22.66 -37.12 8.16
N LYS A 151 -21.64 -36.45 7.62
CA LYS A 151 -20.81 -35.48 8.37
C LYS A 151 -21.24 -34.03 8.19
N ASP A 152 -22.10 -33.75 7.22
CA ASP A 152 -22.42 -32.39 6.77
C ASP A 152 -21.18 -31.58 6.38
N GLU A 153 -20.26 -32.22 5.65
CA GLU A 153 -18.99 -31.65 5.20
C GLU A 153 -18.96 -31.60 3.67
N LEU A 154 -18.42 -30.51 3.11
CA LEU A 154 -18.20 -30.35 1.69
C LEU A 154 -16.70 -30.29 1.39
N THR A 155 -16.21 -31.18 0.54
CA THR A 155 -14.88 -31.04 -0.07
C THR A 155 -15.02 -30.42 -1.45
N TYR A 156 -14.39 -29.28 -1.67
CA TYR A 156 -14.32 -28.62 -2.97
C TYR A 156 -12.90 -28.69 -3.52
N THR A 157 -12.73 -29.20 -4.75
CA THR A 157 -11.42 -29.25 -5.40
C THR A 157 -11.45 -28.60 -6.78
N ILE A 158 -10.32 -28.00 -7.15
CA ILE A 158 -10.12 -27.33 -8.43
C ILE A 158 -8.84 -27.88 -9.07
N LYS A 159 -8.98 -28.51 -10.24
CA LYS A 159 -7.85 -28.96 -11.07
C LYS A 159 -7.82 -28.17 -12.38
N ARG A 160 -6.78 -27.39 -12.59
CA ARG A 160 -6.60 -26.56 -13.79
C ARG A 160 -5.63 -27.22 -14.77
N SER A 161 -5.77 -26.92 -16.06
CA SER A 161 -4.80 -27.33 -17.09
C SER A 161 -3.47 -26.60 -16.99
N SER A 162 -3.44 -25.46 -16.29
CA SER A 162 -2.30 -24.56 -16.16
C SER A 162 -1.41 -24.85 -14.94
N ARG A 163 -1.87 -25.67 -13.99
CA ARG A 163 -1.17 -25.95 -12.72
C ARG A 163 -1.27 -27.43 -12.35
N ASP A 164 -0.17 -28.01 -11.87
CA ASP A 164 -0.14 -29.42 -11.47
C ASP A 164 -0.79 -29.66 -10.12
N GLN A 165 -0.60 -28.71 -9.18
CA GLN A 165 -1.16 -28.76 -7.85
C GLN A 165 -2.69 -28.71 -7.89
N LEU A 166 -3.32 -29.69 -7.24
CA LEU A 166 -4.75 -29.69 -6.97
C LEU A 166 -5.05 -28.71 -5.82
N LEU A 167 -5.95 -27.77 -6.04
CA LEU A 167 -6.48 -26.95 -4.95
C LEU A 167 -7.61 -27.72 -4.28
N SER A 168 -7.61 -27.75 -2.94
CA SER A 168 -8.58 -28.51 -2.15
C SER A 168 -9.00 -27.72 -0.92
N PHE A 169 -10.30 -27.53 -0.77
CA PHE A 169 -10.92 -26.80 0.32
C PHE A 169 -11.84 -27.75 1.08
N ASN A 170 -11.62 -27.87 2.39
CA ASN A 170 -12.57 -28.53 3.28
C ASN A 170 -13.51 -27.46 3.84
N MET A 171 -14.80 -27.64 3.60
CA MET A 171 -15.80 -26.62 3.85
C MET A 171 -16.85 -27.10 4.83
N VAL A 172 -17.25 -26.19 5.72
CA VAL A 172 -18.35 -26.40 6.66
C VAL A 172 -19.53 -25.52 6.30
N ARG A 173 -20.72 -25.99 6.65
CA ARG A 173 -21.96 -25.27 6.40
C ARG A 173 -22.13 -24.13 7.41
N VAL A 174 -22.49 -22.95 6.93
CA VAL A 174 -22.85 -21.82 7.78
C VAL A 174 -24.17 -22.13 8.48
N SER A 175 -24.13 -22.28 9.81
CA SER A 175 -25.32 -22.42 10.66
C SER A 175 -25.86 -21.06 11.11
N SER A 176 -27.09 -20.99 11.61
CA SER A 176 -27.69 -19.73 12.11
C SER A 176 -26.96 -19.10 13.31
N ASN A 177 -26.00 -19.80 13.92
CA ASN A 177 -25.21 -19.32 15.06
C ASN A 177 -23.74 -19.04 14.70
N TYR A 178 -23.35 -19.21 13.43
CA TYR A 178 -21.97 -19.13 12.98
C TYR A 178 -21.33 -17.75 13.19
N GLU A 179 -22.09 -16.66 13.04
CA GLU A 179 -21.59 -15.29 13.29
C GLU A 179 -21.21 -15.07 14.76
N GLN A 180 -21.96 -15.64 15.71
CA GLN A 180 -21.69 -15.53 17.15
C GLN A 180 -20.48 -16.37 17.59
N GLU A 181 -20.26 -17.52 16.96
CA GLU A 181 -19.10 -18.38 17.24
C GLU A 181 -17.81 -17.81 16.63
N GLN A 182 -17.88 -17.15 15.46
CA GLN A 182 -16.74 -16.45 14.86
C GLN A 182 -16.36 -15.16 15.59
N GLU A 183 -17.32 -14.40 16.13
CA GLU A 183 -17.02 -13.24 16.99
C GLU A 183 -16.21 -13.67 18.23
N GLN A 184 -16.56 -14.80 18.85
CA GLN A 184 -15.82 -15.36 19.98
C GLN A 184 -14.42 -15.88 19.61
N GLU A 185 -14.25 -16.52 18.45
CA GLU A 185 -12.93 -16.95 17.97
C GLU A 185 -12.06 -15.76 17.55
N GLN A 186 -12.63 -14.71 16.95
CA GLN A 186 -11.90 -13.48 16.61
C GLN A 186 -11.48 -12.67 17.84
N GLU A 187 -12.32 -12.60 18.87
CA GLU A 187 -11.94 -12.02 20.17
C GLU A 187 -10.77 -12.79 20.79
N GLN A 188 -10.80 -14.13 20.76
CA GLN A 188 -9.70 -14.97 21.26
C GLN A 188 -8.42 -14.86 20.42
N GLU A 189 -8.52 -14.76 19.08
CA GLU A 189 -7.36 -14.59 18.20
C GLU A 189 -6.75 -13.18 18.35
N GLN A 190 -7.58 -12.15 18.58
CA GLN A 190 -7.09 -10.80 18.88
C GLN A 190 -6.41 -10.73 20.24
N GLU A 191 -6.96 -11.35 21.28
CA GLU A 191 -6.28 -11.50 22.59
C GLU A 191 -4.94 -12.22 22.44
N PHE A 192 -4.90 -13.33 21.69
CA PHE A 192 -3.67 -14.09 21.46
C PHE A 192 -2.63 -13.32 20.64
N LYS A 193 -3.04 -12.55 19.62
CA LYS A 193 -2.14 -11.67 18.85
C LYS A 193 -1.62 -10.50 19.69
N GLN A 194 -2.44 -9.95 20.60
CA GLN A 194 -2.00 -8.96 21.58
C GLN A 194 -0.98 -9.55 22.57
N GLU A 195 -1.20 -10.77 23.06
CA GLU A 195 -0.26 -11.47 23.93
C GLU A 195 1.06 -11.77 23.21
N LEU A 196 1.03 -12.25 21.97
CA LEU A 196 2.21 -12.47 21.12
C LEU A 196 2.99 -11.18 20.86
N LYS A 197 2.29 -10.07 20.62
CA LYS A 197 2.91 -8.75 20.43
C LYS A 197 3.59 -8.27 21.72
N GLN A 198 2.94 -8.43 22.87
CA GLN A 198 3.55 -8.15 24.19
C GLN A 198 4.72 -9.09 24.52
N GLU A 199 4.72 -10.33 24.03
CA GLU A 199 5.81 -11.29 24.24
C GLU A 199 6.99 -11.03 23.30
N GLN A 200 6.74 -10.58 22.07
CA GLN A 200 7.76 -10.09 21.13
C GLN A 200 8.43 -8.81 21.64
N GLU A 201 7.65 -7.87 22.20
CA GLU A 201 8.17 -6.66 22.86
C GLU A 201 9.06 -6.99 24.08
N LYS A 202 8.78 -8.07 24.81
CA LYS A 202 9.62 -8.57 25.91
C LYS A 202 10.90 -9.29 25.46
N ARG A 203 10.93 -9.88 24.26
CA ARG A 203 12.11 -10.60 23.72
C ARG A 203 13.16 -9.69 23.06
N VAL A 204 12.89 -8.40 22.88
CA VAL A 204 13.87 -7.43 22.35
C VAL A 204 14.87 -6.94 23.43
N HIS A 205 14.74 -7.40 24.68
CA HIS A 205 15.78 -7.25 25.69
C HIS A 205 16.71 -8.48 25.73
N ILE A 206 17.79 -8.43 24.95
CA ILE A 206 19.15 -8.95 25.22
C ILE A 206 19.89 -8.98 23.87
N GLU A 207 20.75 -7.99 23.65
CA GLU A 207 22.12 -8.16 23.15
C GLU A 207 22.83 -6.78 23.19
N LYS A 208 23.72 -6.61 24.16
CA LYS A 208 24.69 -5.52 24.24
C LYS A 208 26.08 -6.14 24.16
N GLN A 209 26.94 -5.59 23.30
CA GLN A 209 28.41 -5.65 23.18
C GLN A 209 28.79 -5.90 21.71
N ASP A 210 29.80 -5.31 21.09
CA ASP A 210 30.90 -4.43 21.50
C ASP A 210 31.38 -3.76 20.19
N TYR A 211 31.60 -2.45 20.12
CA TYR A 211 32.26 -1.81 18.96
C TYR A 211 33.53 -1.11 19.44
N GLY A 212 34.66 -1.64 18.95
CA GLY A 212 36.00 -1.22 19.30
C GLY A 212 36.40 0.14 18.74
N ASN A 213 37.32 0.76 19.48
CA ASN A 213 38.00 2.03 19.19
C ASN A 213 38.55 2.11 17.77
N ILE A 214 38.23 3.21 17.07
CA ILE A 214 38.99 3.70 15.91
C ILE A 214 39.31 5.17 16.17
N GLN A 215 40.58 5.52 15.99
CA GLN A 215 41.17 6.82 16.26
C GLN A 215 40.53 7.94 15.44
N GLU A 216 40.24 9.04 16.14
CA GLU A 216 39.84 10.33 15.60
C GLU A 216 40.93 10.93 14.72
N SER A 217 40.53 11.38 13.53
CA SER A 217 41.26 12.40 12.77
C SER A 217 40.42 13.67 12.77
N GLU A 218 40.96 14.74 13.34
CA GLU A 218 40.33 16.07 13.36
C GLU A 218 40.12 16.61 11.93
N PRO A 219 38.95 17.18 11.63
CA PRO A 219 38.80 18.18 10.58
C PRO A 219 38.55 19.56 11.21
N ASN A 220 39.47 20.46 10.96
CA ASN A 220 39.38 21.87 11.28
C ASN A 220 38.90 22.59 10.00
N ASP A 221 37.65 23.04 10.01
CA ASP A 221 37.03 24.10 9.21
C ASP A 221 35.62 24.29 9.82
N GLU A 222 35.21 25.49 10.25
CA GLU A 222 33.98 25.74 11.05
C GLU A 222 32.75 24.99 10.51
N LEU A 223 32.43 23.86 11.15
CA LEU A 223 31.34 22.94 10.79
C LEU A 223 29.99 23.46 11.33
N PRO A 224 28.86 23.24 10.64
CA PRO A 224 27.57 23.70 11.14
C PRO A 224 27.17 22.94 12.42
N LEU A 225 27.09 23.66 13.54
CA LEU A 225 26.51 23.18 14.79
C LEU A 225 25.00 23.03 14.62
N ALA A 226 24.48 21.84 14.91
CA ALA A 226 23.06 21.56 15.02
C ALA A 226 22.75 20.90 16.37
N TYR A 227 21.47 20.87 16.71
CA TYR A 227 20.96 20.21 17.91
C TYR A 227 20.11 19.02 17.53
N TYR A 228 19.99 18.05 18.42
CA TYR A 228 19.04 16.96 18.23
C TYR A 228 18.30 16.61 19.52
N TYR A 229 17.11 16.05 19.36
CA TYR A 229 16.31 15.50 20.45
C TYR A 229 15.87 14.10 20.08
N LYS A 230 16.07 13.13 20.97
CA LYS A 230 15.56 11.76 20.80
C LYS A 230 14.06 11.73 21.07
N ILE A 231 13.27 11.80 20.01
CA ILE A 231 11.81 11.74 20.10
C ILE A 231 11.33 10.29 20.21
N ASP A 232 10.08 10.11 20.62
CA ASP A 232 9.37 8.82 20.57
C ASP A 232 10.05 7.67 21.33
N GLN A 233 10.64 7.96 22.48
CA GLN A 233 11.29 6.93 23.32
C GLN A 233 10.27 6.00 24.01
N ASP A 234 9.02 6.44 24.15
CA ASP A 234 7.93 5.71 24.80
C ASP A 234 6.96 5.02 23.82
N GLY A 235 7.00 5.37 22.53
CA GLY A 235 6.07 4.86 21.51
C GLY A 235 4.64 5.41 21.63
N ASP A 236 4.36 6.35 22.54
CA ASP A 236 3.00 6.77 22.87
C ASP A 236 2.54 8.00 22.07
N TRP A 237 1.80 7.75 21.00
CA TRP A 237 1.23 8.80 20.14
C TRP A 237 -0.25 9.09 20.45
N THR A 238 -0.70 8.77 21.67
CA THR A 238 -2.09 9.04 22.09
C THR A 238 -2.27 10.46 22.64
N ILE A 239 -3.45 11.06 22.43
CA ILE A 239 -3.81 12.41 22.93
C ILE A 239 -3.78 12.47 24.47
N SER A 240 -4.22 11.39 25.12
CA SER A 240 -4.11 11.22 26.57
C SER A 240 -2.68 11.03 27.08
N GLY A 241 -1.80 10.56 26.19
CA GLY A 241 -0.41 10.20 26.43
C GLY A 241 0.56 11.36 26.30
N THR A 242 1.70 11.15 25.65
CA THR A 242 2.79 12.13 25.48
C THR A 242 2.81 12.80 24.10
N VAL A 243 1.73 12.68 23.31
CA VAL A 243 1.69 13.29 21.97
C VAL A 243 1.79 14.82 22.00
N ASP A 244 1.37 15.47 23.09
CA ASP A 244 1.48 16.93 23.23
C ASP A 244 2.93 17.41 23.34
N GLU A 245 3.78 16.67 24.06
CA GLU A 245 5.22 16.90 24.11
C GLU A 245 5.85 16.75 22.71
N LYS A 246 5.45 15.69 22.00
CA LYS A 246 5.91 15.43 20.62
C LYS A 246 5.44 16.52 19.66
N ALA A 247 4.18 16.97 19.78
CA ALA A 247 3.63 18.04 18.95
C ALA A 247 4.36 19.38 19.18
N LEU A 248 4.70 19.68 20.45
CA LEU A 248 5.54 20.82 20.79
C LEU A 248 6.91 20.72 20.09
N LEU A 249 7.62 19.59 20.22
CA LEU A 249 8.94 19.39 19.62
C LEU A 249 8.91 19.46 18.08
N ILE A 250 7.90 18.87 17.44
CA ILE A 250 7.68 18.95 15.98
C ILE A 250 7.45 20.41 15.57
N SER A 251 6.63 21.16 16.32
CA SER A 251 6.40 22.57 16.02
C SER A 251 7.66 23.44 16.20
N ILE A 252 8.50 23.14 17.20
CA ILE A 252 9.81 23.80 17.36
C ILE A 252 10.67 23.51 16.12
N SER A 253 10.77 22.25 15.69
CA SER A 253 11.49 21.87 14.45
C SER A 253 11.01 22.67 13.25
N GLY A 254 9.68 22.77 13.05
CA GLY A 254 9.08 23.53 11.96
C GLY A 254 9.39 25.03 11.98
N ILE A 255 9.71 25.63 13.13
CA ILE A 255 10.06 27.06 13.24
C ILE A 255 11.56 27.28 13.09
N VAL A 256 12.37 26.52 13.82
CA VAL A 256 13.82 26.78 13.87
C VAL A 256 14.53 26.34 12.60
N ASN A 257 13.90 25.46 11.82
CA ASN A 257 14.40 24.97 10.55
C ASN A 257 13.83 25.70 9.31
N ILE A 258 13.24 26.89 9.45
CA ILE A 258 12.69 27.61 8.28
C ILE A 258 13.78 27.94 7.25
N ASP A 259 14.93 28.47 7.70
CA ASP A 259 15.99 28.97 6.81
C ASP A 259 17.33 28.22 6.93
N LYS A 260 17.41 27.20 7.80
CA LYS A 260 18.64 26.46 8.10
C LYS A 260 18.35 25.10 8.73
N ALA A 261 19.27 24.15 8.57
CA ALA A 261 19.20 22.86 9.26
C ALA A 261 19.79 22.99 10.68
N LEU A 262 18.94 23.20 11.69
CA LEU A 262 19.36 23.51 13.06
C LEU A 262 18.91 22.48 14.11
N PHE A 263 17.70 21.91 13.99
CA PHE A 263 17.14 21.00 14.99
C PHE A 263 16.63 19.71 14.36
N TYR A 264 17.25 18.59 14.70
CA TYR A 264 16.93 17.27 14.18
C TYR A 264 16.16 16.44 15.23
N LEU A 265 15.02 15.87 14.86
CA LEU A 265 14.25 14.99 15.74
C LEU A 265 14.65 13.53 15.47
N LEU A 266 15.48 12.95 16.33
CA LEU A 266 15.94 11.58 16.14
C LEU A 266 14.85 10.57 16.51
N TYR A 267 14.06 10.15 15.51
CA TYR A 267 13.09 9.05 15.62
C TYR A 267 13.77 7.67 15.76
N PRO A 268 13.19 6.73 16.53
CA PRO A 268 13.74 5.38 16.71
C PRO A 268 13.52 4.49 15.48
N LYS A 269 14.24 3.35 15.42
CA LYS A 269 14.06 2.32 14.37
C LYS A 269 12.68 1.63 14.39
N THR A 270 11.90 1.83 15.45
CA THR A 270 10.53 1.34 15.58
C THR A 270 9.50 2.30 15.01
N PHE A 271 9.91 3.52 14.61
CA PHE A 271 9.05 4.47 13.94
C PHE A 271 8.82 4.04 12.48
N ASP A 272 7.76 4.56 11.86
CA ASP A 272 7.32 4.12 10.53
C ASP A 272 8.43 4.29 9.46
N PHE A 273 9.17 5.41 9.53
CA PHE A 273 10.35 5.65 8.71
C PHE A 273 11.63 5.34 9.48
N THR A 274 12.20 4.16 9.21
CA THR A 274 13.32 3.61 9.99
C THR A 274 14.70 4.18 9.63
N TYR A 275 14.77 5.06 8.61
CA TYR A 275 16.03 5.68 8.17
C TYR A 275 16.57 6.74 9.13
N SER A 276 15.76 7.30 10.02
CA SER A 276 16.13 8.48 10.83
C SER A 276 17.51 8.33 11.53
N PRO A 277 17.84 7.21 12.20
CA PRO A 277 19.17 7.02 12.78
C PRO A 277 20.30 6.95 11.75
N VAL A 278 20.06 6.33 10.60
CA VAL A 278 21.06 6.19 9.54
C VAL A 278 21.33 7.53 8.86
N LEU A 279 20.29 8.34 8.65
CA LEU A 279 20.41 9.68 8.09
C LEU A 279 21.12 10.63 9.06
N PHE A 280 20.85 10.51 10.36
CA PHE A 280 21.59 11.24 11.39
C PHE A 280 23.09 10.93 11.36
N GLU A 281 23.46 9.64 11.28
CA GLU A 281 24.86 9.23 11.14
C GLU A 281 25.50 9.73 9.84
N PHE A 282 24.77 9.70 8.73
CA PHE A 282 25.21 10.26 7.45
C PHE A 282 25.50 11.76 7.59
N TYR A 283 24.65 12.50 8.29
CA TYR A 283 24.89 13.93 8.54
C TYR A 283 26.13 14.20 9.38
N GLN A 284 26.39 13.38 10.39
CA GLN A 284 27.62 13.48 11.19
C GLN A 284 28.86 13.16 10.35
N LYS A 285 28.87 12.01 9.69
CA LYS A 285 30.07 11.44 9.05
C LYS A 285 30.39 12.12 7.72
N GLU A 286 29.38 12.34 6.89
CA GLU A 286 29.54 12.79 5.50
C GLU A 286 29.26 14.28 5.35
N LYS A 287 28.21 14.80 6.01
CA LYS A 287 27.87 16.23 5.97
C LYS A 287 28.57 17.06 7.04
N LYS A 288 29.35 16.41 7.91
CA LYS A 288 30.16 17.03 8.95
C LYS A 288 29.37 17.88 9.94
N PHE A 289 28.10 17.58 10.18
CA PHE A 289 27.35 18.21 11.25
C PHE A 289 27.95 17.84 12.61
N THR A 290 28.12 18.83 13.47
CA THR A 290 28.32 18.59 14.91
C THR A 290 26.97 18.69 15.60
N PHE A 291 26.53 17.61 16.23
CA PHE A 291 25.25 17.55 16.90
C PHE A 291 25.39 17.64 18.41
N GLN A 292 24.68 18.59 19.02
CA GLN A 292 24.53 18.69 20.47
C GLN A 292 23.18 18.11 20.90
N GLU A 293 23.19 17.16 21.84
CA GLU A 293 21.96 16.56 22.37
C GLU A 293 21.22 17.54 23.28
N LEU A 294 19.91 17.67 23.06
CA LEU A 294 18.96 18.27 23.97
C LEU A 294 18.15 17.15 24.61
N THR A 295 18.20 17.05 25.94
CA THR A 295 17.64 15.89 26.67
C THR A 295 16.30 16.17 27.33
N THR A 296 15.89 17.45 27.43
CA THR A 296 14.60 17.84 28.03
C THR A 296 13.94 18.97 27.25
N ILE A 297 12.60 19.07 27.33
CA ILE A 297 11.83 20.14 26.67
C ILE A 297 12.28 21.53 27.16
N GLU A 298 12.60 21.70 28.44
CA GLU A 298 13.08 22.97 28.99
C GLU A 298 14.41 23.39 28.37
N SER A 299 15.32 22.44 28.16
CA SER A 299 16.60 22.71 27.49
C SER A 299 16.39 23.10 26.02
N THR A 300 15.44 22.46 25.34
CA THR A 300 15.06 22.77 23.96
C THR A 300 14.45 24.17 23.85
N LEU A 301 13.47 24.50 24.69
CA LEU A 301 12.86 25.83 24.73
C LEU A 301 13.89 26.91 25.07
N SER A 302 14.76 26.66 26.06
CA SER A 302 15.80 27.62 26.44
C SER A 302 16.78 27.90 25.30
N THR A 303 17.07 26.88 24.48
CA THR A 303 17.95 26.97 23.32
C THR A 303 17.32 27.80 22.19
N PHE A 304 16.01 27.63 21.95
CA PHE A 304 15.33 28.17 20.76
C PHE A 304 14.30 29.29 21.02
N LYS A 305 14.21 29.80 22.25
CA LYS A 305 13.19 30.82 22.61
C LYS A 305 13.25 32.10 21.78
N ASN A 306 14.41 32.45 21.21
CA ASN A 306 14.56 33.71 20.47
C ASN A 306 14.01 33.61 19.05
N GLU A 307 13.87 32.38 18.54
CA GLU A 307 13.30 32.03 17.25
C GLU A 307 11.77 31.90 17.31
N ILE A 308 11.22 31.67 18.51
CA ILE A 308 9.79 31.41 18.75
C ILE A 308 9.07 32.72 19.11
N LYS A 309 8.07 33.12 18.31
CA LYS A 309 7.33 34.38 18.51
C LYS A 309 6.17 34.29 19.50
N GLY A 310 5.75 33.08 19.85
CA GLY A 310 4.65 32.83 20.76
C GLY A 310 4.20 31.37 20.75
N TYR A 311 3.06 31.10 21.35
CA TYR A 311 2.48 29.76 21.40
C TYR A 311 0.97 29.77 21.11
N VAL A 312 0.48 28.66 20.56
CA VAL A 312 -0.93 28.38 20.28
C VAL A 312 -1.37 27.20 21.13
N VAL A 313 -2.43 27.38 21.93
CA VAL A 313 -2.95 26.32 22.80
C VAL A 313 -4.01 25.51 22.06
N TRP A 314 -3.85 24.19 22.00
CA TRP A 314 -4.85 23.26 21.44
C TRP A 314 -5.65 22.55 22.53
N ASP A 315 -6.83 22.05 22.19
CA ASP A 315 -7.75 21.37 23.11
C ASP A 315 -7.54 19.85 23.09
N LEU A 316 -7.16 19.27 24.24
CA LEU A 316 -6.95 17.83 24.41
C LEU A 316 -8.22 17.00 24.21
N ASN A 317 -9.41 17.59 24.26
CA ASN A 317 -10.67 16.90 24.01
C ASN A 317 -11.11 16.96 22.54
N VAL A 318 -10.45 17.79 21.72
CA VAL A 318 -10.79 17.98 20.31
C VAL A 318 -9.53 17.81 19.46
N ARG A 319 -9.28 16.59 18.97
CA ARG A 319 -8.12 16.24 18.12
C ARG A 319 -7.85 17.26 17.00
N THR A 320 -8.91 17.70 16.34
CA THR A 320 -8.90 18.62 15.20
C THR A 320 -8.35 20.00 15.57
N SER A 321 -8.48 20.43 16.82
CA SER A 321 -7.91 21.69 17.30
C SER A 321 -6.38 21.70 17.23
N MET A 322 -5.72 20.55 17.39
CA MET A 322 -4.26 20.43 17.24
C MET A 322 -3.84 20.65 15.79
N ILE A 323 -4.59 20.09 14.84
CA ILE A 323 -4.32 20.23 13.40
C ILE A 323 -4.49 21.70 12.97
N VAL A 324 -5.57 22.36 13.41
CA VAL A 324 -5.77 23.80 13.20
C VAL A 324 -4.65 24.63 13.86
N SER A 325 -4.18 24.21 15.04
CA SER A 325 -3.09 24.89 15.74
C SER A 325 -1.79 24.89 14.94
N TYR A 326 -1.46 23.81 14.21
CA TYR A 326 -0.31 23.79 13.31
C TYR A 326 -0.42 24.82 12.18
N THR A 327 -1.64 25.03 11.64
CA THR A 327 -1.89 26.07 10.62
C THR A 327 -1.56 27.45 11.18
N LEU A 328 -2.14 27.81 12.33
CA LEU A 328 -1.91 29.11 12.94
C LEU A 328 -0.45 29.28 13.40
N ALA A 329 0.14 28.24 13.99
CA ALA A 329 1.51 28.25 14.48
C ALA A 329 2.51 28.52 13.35
N GLY A 330 2.36 27.86 12.19
CA GLY A 330 3.19 28.13 11.02
C GLY A 330 3.03 29.55 10.47
N LEU A 331 1.81 30.09 10.47
CA LEU A 331 1.54 31.45 10.02
C LEU A 331 2.17 32.53 10.92
N GLU A 332 2.22 32.29 12.23
CA GLU A 332 2.67 33.27 13.22
C GLU A 332 4.12 33.05 13.69
N ASN A 333 4.79 31.98 13.24
CA ASN A 333 6.07 31.51 13.78
C ASN A 333 5.99 31.21 15.28
N ALA A 334 4.93 30.50 15.67
CA ALA A 334 4.65 30.07 17.02
C ALA A 334 4.78 28.54 17.15
N ILE A 335 4.70 28.06 18.40
CA ILE A 335 4.73 26.63 18.73
C ILE A 335 3.35 26.13 19.18
N VAL A 336 3.08 24.85 18.95
CA VAL A 336 1.83 24.18 19.36
C VAL A 336 2.00 23.63 20.77
N VAL A 337 1.10 23.98 21.69
CA VAL A 337 1.24 23.72 23.12
C VAL A 337 -0.07 23.18 23.68
N SER A 338 -0.04 22.13 24.50
CA SER A 338 -1.24 21.70 25.25
C SER A 338 -1.39 22.55 26.53
N PRO A 339 -2.58 22.61 27.15
CA PRO A 339 -2.77 23.32 28.42
C PRO A 339 -1.81 22.83 29.52
N ARG A 340 -1.38 21.57 29.45
CA ARG A 340 -0.40 20.97 30.39
C ARG A 340 0.99 21.60 30.30
N LEU A 341 1.39 22.02 29.11
CA LEU A 341 2.73 22.52 28.81
C LEU A 341 2.85 24.05 28.86
N VAL A 342 1.73 24.79 28.98
CA VAL A 342 1.75 26.26 29.07
C VAL A 342 2.68 26.78 30.17
N PRO A 343 2.61 26.31 31.44
CA PRO A 343 3.50 26.82 32.48
C PRO A 343 4.98 26.61 32.16
N LEU A 344 5.33 25.49 31.50
CA LEU A 344 6.68 25.16 31.09
C LEU A 344 7.20 26.16 30.04
N VAL A 345 6.38 26.43 29.03
CA VAL A 345 6.69 27.35 27.91
C VAL A 345 6.82 28.79 28.41
N GLU A 346 5.92 29.24 29.29
CA GLU A 346 5.98 30.58 29.87
C GLU A 346 7.20 30.76 30.78
N ASN A 347 7.55 29.75 31.58
CA ASN A 347 8.75 29.76 32.42
C ASN A 347 10.05 29.82 31.59
N ALA A 348 10.05 29.28 30.37
CA ALA A 348 11.16 29.41 29.43
C ALA A 348 11.29 30.82 28.80
N GLY A 349 10.31 31.70 29.04
CA GLY A 349 10.29 33.09 28.58
C GLY A 349 9.44 33.35 27.34
N ILE A 350 8.69 32.35 26.86
CA ILE A 350 7.79 32.48 25.71
C ILE A 350 6.38 32.76 26.25
N THR A 351 6.09 34.02 26.53
CA THR A 351 4.84 34.44 27.21
C THR A 351 3.77 34.98 26.27
N ASN A 352 4.07 35.11 24.98
CA ASN A 352 3.12 35.61 23.98
C ASN A 352 2.16 34.48 23.56
N LYS A 353 0.99 34.43 24.17
CA LYS A 353 -0.10 33.53 23.74
C LYS A 353 -0.77 34.10 22.49
N ILE A 354 -0.57 33.45 21.35
CA ILE A 354 -1.15 33.83 20.05
C ILE A 354 -2.65 33.57 20.04
N HIS A 355 -3.05 32.35 20.42
CA HIS A 355 -4.44 31.93 20.49
C HIS A 355 -4.61 30.75 21.45
N ASP A 356 -5.82 30.56 21.94
CA ASP A 356 -6.19 29.47 22.85
C ASP A 356 -7.48 28.82 22.35
N PHE A 357 -7.38 27.59 21.85
CA PHE A 357 -8.51 26.85 21.28
C PHE A 357 -9.27 26.02 22.32
N THR A 358 -8.87 26.05 23.59
CA THR A 358 -9.56 25.30 24.66
C THR A 358 -11.05 25.64 24.69
N ASP A 359 -11.91 24.63 24.68
CA ASP A 359 -13.37 24.70 24.64
C ASP A 359 -14.00 25.37 23.40
N GLN A 360 -13.20 25.94 22.48
CA GLN A 360 -13.72 26.71 21.33
C GLN A 360 -14.52 25.83 20.37
N PHE A 361 -14.11 24.59 20.19
CA PHE A 361 -14.67 23.67 19.19
C PHE A 361 -15.50 22.54 19.82
N THR A 362 -15.79 22.60 21.12
CA THR A 362 -16.54 21.57 21.83
C THR A 362 -17.92 21.36 21.21
N GLY A 363 -18.18 20.14 20.74
CA GLY A 363 -19.44 19.76 20.12
C GLY A 363 -19.56 20.09 18.62
N MET A 364 -18.53 20.67 18.00
CA MET A 364 -18.47 20.88 16.55
C MET A 364 -17.95 19.64 15.82
N THR A 365 -18.42 19.44 14.60
CA THR A 365 -17.89 18.45 13.65
C THR A 365 -16.59 18.92 13.02
N ASP A 366 -15.76 18.00 12.50
CA ASP A 366 -14.51 18.35 11.81
C ASP A 366 -14.77 19.28 10.62
N LYS A 367 -15.84 19.04 9.85
CA LYS A 367 -16.28 19.94 8.78
C LYS A 367 -16.51 21.37 9.27
N GLU A 368 -17.19 21.56 10.40
CA GLU A 368 -17.46 22.90 10.96
C GLU A 368 -16.17 23.56 11.44
N ILE A 369 -15.29 22.81 12.09
CA ILE A 369 -13.99 23.30 12.57
C ILE A 369 -13.10 23.73 11.40
N TYR A 370 -12.99 22.90 10.36
CA TYR A 370 -12.18 23.24 9.18
C TYR A 370 -12.80 24.32 8.31
N SER A 371 -14.14 24.42 8.24
CA SER A 371 -14.82 25.57 7.61
C SER A 371 -14.43 26.87 8.32
N TRP A 372 -14.51 26.88 9.66
CA TRP A 372 -14.07 28.01 10.45
C TRP A 372 -12.58 28.33 10.23
N ALA A 373 -11.71 27.32 10.22
CA ALA A 373 -10.28 27.52 10.00
C ALA A 373 -9.98 28.05 8.59
N LYS A 374 -10.71 27.58 7.57
CA LYS A 374 -10.60 28.09 6.20
C LYS A 374 -10.92 29.59 6.18
N ASP A 375 -12.06 29.99 6.76
CA ASP A 375 -12.48 31.39 6.82
C ASP A 375 -11.46 32.31 7.53
N GLN A 376 -10.78 31.80 8.56
CA GLN A 376 -9.80 32.60 9.31
C GLN A 376 -8.43 32.68 8.64
N TYR A 377 -7.96 31.58 8.04
CA TYR A 377 -6.53 31.40 7.77
C TYR A 377 -6.18 31.10 6.32
N TRP A 378 -7.14 30.63 5.51
CA TRP A 378 -6.85 30.10 4.17
C TRP A 378 -6.18 31.12 3.24
N ASP A 379 -6.59 32.39 3.28
CA ASP A 379 -6.03 33.46 2.43
C ASP A 379 -4.54 33.73 2.70
N ARG A 380 -4.05 33.33 3.88
CA ARG A 380 -2.65 33.49 4.29
C ARG A 380 -1.82 32.22 4.08
N CYS A 381 -2.47 31.09 3.79
CA CYS A 381 -1.81 29.81 3.61
C CYS A 381 -1.22 29.69 2.21
N SER A 382 -0.17 28.87 2.09
CA SER A 382 0.39 28.49 0.79
C SER A 382 -0.67 27.85 -0.11
N LYS A 383 -0.60 28.17 -1.41
CA LYS A 383 -1.35 27.51 -2.49
C LYS A 383 -0.48 26.54 -3.29
N LYS A 384 0.78 26.35 -2.88
CA LYS A 384 1.72 25.38 -3.48
C LYS A 384 1.86 24.10 -2.67
N TYR A 385 1.55 24.17 -1.38
CA TYR A 385 1.58 23.05 -0.45
C TYR A 385 0.34 23.09 0.45
N ILE A 386 -0.28 21.93 0.64
CA ILE A 386 -1.34 21.68 1.63
C ILE A 386 -1.00 20.40 2.38
N THR A 387 -1.36 20.28 3.67
CA THR A 387 -0.91 19.15 4.50
C THR A 387 -2.07 18.37 5.11
N TRP A 388 -2.12 17.06 4.88
CA TRP A 388 -3.06 16.13 5.51
C TRP A 388 -2.40 15.40 6.69
N LEU A 389 -2.96 15.55 7.89
CA LEU A 389 -2.51 14.89 9.14
C LEU A 389 -3.50 13.82 9.60
N GLY A 390 -4.03 13.04 8.66
CA GLY A 390 -4.94 11.94 8.91
C GLY A 390 -4.21 10.77 9.54
N GLY A 391 -3.60 9.91 8.72
CA GLY A 391 -2.96 8.66 9.13
C GLY A 391 -3.90 7.73 9.89
N VAL A 392 -4.01 7.95 11.20
CA VAL A 392 -4.88 7.24 12.13
C VAL A 392 -6.00 8.15 12.66
N CYS A 393 -7.15 7.56 12.99
CA CYS A 393 -8.29 8.27 13.58
C CYS A 393 -8.38 8.07 15.11
N GLY A 394 -9.31 8.78 15.75
CA GLY A 394 -9.61 8.60 17.17
C GLY A 394 -8.56 9.22 18.09
N ASN A 395 -8.12 8.49 19.10
CA ASN A 395 -7.27 9.03 20.18
C ASN A 395 -5.76 9.08 19.84
N GLN A 396 -5.37 8.89 18.58
CA GLN A 396 -3.97 8.86 18.14
C GLN A 396 -3.71 9.83 17.00
N ILE A 397 -2.46 10.31 16.92
CA ILE A 397 -1.97 11.10 15.79
C ILE A 397 -0.43 11.08 15.77
N LYS A 398 0.15 10.91 14.58
CA LYS A 398 1.60 10.97 14.34
C LYS A 398 1.91 12.05 13.28
N PRO A 399 2.02 13.33 13.66
CA PRO A 399 2.07 14.43 12.70
C PRO A 399 3.52 14.84 12.37
N ALA A 400 4.41 13.89 12.10
CA ALA A 400 5.84 14.18 11.91
C ALA A 400 6.09 15.19 10.78
N ILE A 401 5.35 15.10 9.66
CA ILE A 401 5.47 16.00 8.50
C ILE A 401 5.00 17.44 8.78
N ALA A 402 4.42 17.69 9.97
CA ALA A 402 3.94 19.01 10.32
C ALA A 402 5.06 20.03 10.48
N ASP A 403 6.29 19.58 10.76
CA ASP A 403 7.48 20.42 10.74
C ASP A 403 7.62 21.16 9.40
N PHE A 404 7.61 20.42 8.28
CA PHE A 404 7.74 20.97 6.95
C PHE A 404 6.51 21.79 6.57
N GLY A 405 5.30 21.30 6.86
CA GLY A 405 4.07 22.04 6.59
C GLY A 405 4.07 23.43 7.24
N MET A 406 4.64 23.55 8.45
CA MET A 406 4.80 24.85 9.12
C MET A 406 5.79 25.75 8.39
N THR A 407 6.95 25.23 7.94
CA THR A 407 7.92 26.00 7.15
C THR A 407 7.30 26.57 5.88
N GLN A 408 6.42 25.79 5.24
CA GLN A 408 5.72 26.16 4.01
C GLN A 408 4.42 26.91 4.26
N LYS A 409 4.05 27.18 5.52
CA LYS A 409 2.80 27.87 5.91
C LYS A 409 1.56 27.23 5.28
N THR A 410 1.49 25.90 5.33
CA THR A 410 0.36 25.15 4.75
C THR A 410 -0.91 25.30 5.57
N PHE A 411 -2.05 25.16 4.93
CA PHE A 411 -3.26 24.77 5.63
C PHE A 411 -3.18 23.29 6.01
N PHE A 412 -3.47 22.98 7.27
CA PHE A 412 -3.47 21.61 7.77
C PHE A 412 -4.90 21.11 7.93
N THR A 413 -5.14 19.88 7.49
CA THR A 413 -6.46 19.24 7.61
C THR A 413 -6.35 17.72 7.71
N ASP A 414 -7.46 17.05 7.96
CA ASP A 414 -7.63 15.60 7.82
C ASP A 414 -9.06 15.25 7.39
N LEU A 415 -9.70 16.16 6.64
CA LEU A 415 -11.03 15.94 6.10
C LEU A 415 -11.06 14.70 5.20
N SER A 416 -12.17 13.97 5.27
CA SER A 416 -12.49 12.86 4.39
C SER A 416 -12.57 13.34 2.95
N THR A 417 -12.03 12.51 2.07
CA THR A 417 -12.06 12.64 0.61
C THR A 417 -12.97 11.61 -0.04
N LEU A 418 -13.70 10.83 0.76
CA LEU A 418 -14.74 9.93 0.28
C LEU A 418 -15.95 10.72 -0.23
N ILE A 419 -16.33 10.51 -1.50
CA ILE A 419 -17.42 11.27 -2.17
C ILE A 419 -18.76 11.27 -1.39
N THR A 420 -19.06 10.21 -0.65
CA THR A 420 -20.31 10.09 0.13
C THR A 420 -20.23 10.74 1.52
N SER A 421 -19.07 11.23 1.93
CA SER A 421 -18.87 11.94 3.19
C SER A 421 -19.42 13.37 3.11
N ASP A 422 -19.93 13.89 4.21
CA ASP A 422 -20.36 15.29 4.31
C ASP A 422 -19.18 16.27 4.34
N GLU A 423 -17.97 15.80 4.66
CA GLU A 423 -16.70 16.52 4.61
C GLU A 423 -16.18 16.74 3.16
N TYR A 424 -16.58 15.88 2.20
CA TYR A 424 -16.02 15.85 0.84
C TYR A 424 -16.07 17.20 0.12
N THR A 425 -17.20 17.92 0.23
CA THR A 425 -17.36 19.22 -0.45
C THR A 425 -16.25 20.19 -0.06
N LEU A 426 -15.88 20.23 1.23
CA LEU A 426 -14.84 21.13 1.73
C LEU A 426 -13.45 20.64 1.28
N SER A 427 -13.18 19.34 1.33
CA SER A 427 -11.94 18.76 0.79
C SER A 427 -11.75 19.10 -0.69
N ASN A 428 -12.80 18.92 -1.49
CA ASN A 428 -12.81 19.21 -2.91
C ASN A 428 -12.60 20.71 -3.18
N GLU A 429 -13.24 21.58 -2.41
CA GLU A 429 -13.08 23.02 -2.50
C GLU A 429 -11.63 23.44 -2.20
N LEU A 430 -11.04 22.97 -1.10
CA LEU A 430 -9.65 23.25 -0.75
C LEU A 430 -8.68 22.85 -1.87
N MET A 431 -8.82 21.64 -2.43
CA MET A 431 -7.96 21.17 -3.53
C MET A 431 -8.15 21.99 -4.82
N SER A 432 -9.39 22.40 -5.11
CA SER A 432 -9.71 23.18 -6.31
C SER A 432 -9.16 24.61 -6.31
N GLU A 433 -8.88 25.15 -5.11
CA GLU A 433 -8.34 26.50 -4.90
C GLU A 433 -6.80 26.54 -4.82
N MET A 434 -6.12 25.40 -4.99
CA MET A 434 -4.65 25.33 -5.03
C MET A 434 -4.07 25.77 -6.38
N ASP A 435 -2.83 26.26 -6.37
CA ASP A 435 -2.11 26.71 -7.58
C ASP A 435 -1.45 25.52 -8.29
N ALA A 436 -2.22 24.80 -9.12
CA ALA A 436 -1.76 23.63 -9.86
C ALA A 436 -0.54 23.88 -10.78
N PRO A 437 0.36 22.89 -10.93
CA PRO A 437 0.47 21.69 -10.10
C PRO A 437 1.04 22.06 -8.70
N PHE A 438 0.58 21.34 -7.68
CA PHE A 438 0.93 21.57 -6.28
C PHE A 438 1.28 20.25 -5.58
N PHE A 439 1.78 20.32 -4.34
CA PHE A 439 2.01 19.15 -3.50
C PHE A 439 0.98 19.05 -2.36
N THR A 440 0.45 17.85 -2.18
CA THR A 440 -0.31 17.48 -0.99
C THR A 440 0.61 16.69 -0.09
N MET A 441 1.03 17.29 1.02
CA MET A 441 1.91 16.67 2.00
C MET A 441 1.10 15.79 2.95
N GLY A 442 1.69 14.69 3.42
CA GLY A 442 1.07 13.86 4.44
C GLY A 442 0.04 12.86 3.90
N TRP A 443 -0.86 12.37 4.75
CA TRP A 443 -1.71 11.22 4.43
C TRP A 443 -3.14 11.36 4.94
N HIS A 444 -4.06 10.76 4.20
CA HIS A 444 -5.47 10.63 4.55
C HIS A 444 -5.68 9.81 5.83
N SER A 445 -6.90 9.84 6.38
CA SER A 445 -7.22 9.10 7.61
C SER A 445 -7.91 7.79 7.27
N TYR A 446 -7.31 6.65 7.65
CA TYR A 446 -7.91 5.33 7.44
C TYR A 446 -9.27 5.14 8.16
N GLY A 447 -9.64 6.03 9.09
CA GLY A 447 -10.97 6.04 9.70
C GLY A 447 -12.03 6.82 8.93
N LYS A 448 -11.65 7.55 7.86
CA LYS A 448 -12.53 8.48 7.14
C LYS A 448 -12.68 8.18 5.65
N ASP A 449 -11.65 7.64 5.02
CA ASP A 449 -11.58 7.41 3.57
C ASP A 449 -10.47 6.40 3.24
N LYS A 450 -10.25 6.16 1.94
CA LYS A 450 -9.21 5.26 1.44
C LYS A 450 -8.18 6.03 0.61
N GLU A 451 -7.02 5.42 0.45
CA GLU A 451 -5.94 5.92 -0.42
C GLU A 451 -6.46 6.23 -1.83
N ARG A 452 -7.31 5.36 -2.38
CA ARG A 452 -7.92 5.59 -3.69
C ARG A 452 -8.73 6.88 -3.75
N ASP A 453 -9.49 7.21 -2.71
CA ASP A 453 -10.36 8.38 -2.68
C ASP A 453 -9.51 9.66 -2.59
N PHE A 454 -8.53 9.63 -1.68
CA PHE A 454 -7.62 10.73 -1.42
C PHE A 454 -6.72 11.08 -2.60
N THR A 455 -6.04 10.08 -3.16
CA THR A 455 -5.13 10.28 -4.28
C THR A 455 -5.90 10.63 -5.55
N THR A 456 -7.12 10.10 -5.76
CA THR A 456 -7.99 10.50 -6.88
C THR A 456 -8.39 11.96 -6.78
N LEU A 457 -8.89 12.40 -5.62
CA LEU A 457 -9.29 13.80 -5.43
C LEU A 457 -8.10 14.74 -5.63
N THR A 458 -6.96 14.43 -5.01
CA THR A 458 -5.71 15.20 -5.15
C THR A 458 -5.28 15.30 -6.61
N SER A 459 -5.24 14.16 -7.31
CA SER A 459 -4.83 14.10 -8.72
C SER A 459 -5.76 14.86 -9.66
N SER A 460 -7.07 14.90 -9.35
CA SER A 460 -8.09 15.59 -10.17
C SER A 460 -7.86 17.09 -10.35
N TYR A 461 -7.06 17.69 -9.45
CA TYR A 461 -6.65 19.09 -9.50
C TYR A 461 -5.16 19.28 -9.83
N GLY A 462 -4.45 18.22 -10.27
CA GLY A 462 -3.01 18.24 -10.53
C GLY A 462 -2.14 18.32 -9.28
N GLY A 463 -2.71 17.95 -8.12
CA GLY A 463 -1.94 17.74 -6.90
C GLY A 463 -1.17 16.42 -6.97
N ARG A 464 0.00 16.40 -6.33
CA ARG A 464 0.84 15.21 -6.17
C ARG A 464 1.03 14.95 -4.68
N VAL A 465 0.67 13.76 -4.22
CA VAL A 465 0.83 13.35 -2.82
C VAL A 465 2.32 13.13 -2.54
N HIS A 466 2.83 13.66 -1.44
CA HIS A 466 4.24 13.53 -1.05
C HIS A 466 4.41 13.35 0.46
N GLY A 467 5.13 12.29 0.83
CA GLY A 467 5.32 11.90 2.22
C GLY A 467 4.04 11.40 2.89
N LEU A 468 4.18 10.65 3.97
CA LEU A 468 3.07 10.30 4.85
C LEU A 468 2.95 11.32 5.98
N ASN A 469 1.86 11.31 6.75
CA ASN A 469 1.75 12.15 7.95
C ASN A 469 2.90 11.87 8.95
N THR A 470 3.45 10.65 8.91
CA THR A 470 4.59 10.17 9.69
C THR A 470 5.95 10.50 9.08
N PHE A 471 6.04 11.19 7.94
CA PHE A 471 7.33 11.45 7.29
C PHE A 471 8.18 12.45 8.10
N PRO A 472 9.34 12.04 8.67
CA PRO A 472 10.06 12.84 9.65
C PRO A 472 11.15 13.74 9.04
N ASP A 473 11.43 14.85 9.75
CA ASP A 473 12.59 15.75 9.58
C ASP A 473 12.75 16.37 8.18
N LEU A 474 11.68 16.47 7.41
CA LEU A 474 11.75 17.14 6.11
C LEU A 474 12.07 18.64 6.29
N ALA A 475 11.66 19.28 7.39
CA ALA A 475 12.01 20.67 7.66
C ALA A 475 13.52 20.88 7.83
N PHE A 476 14.21 19.94 8.50
CA PHE A 476 15.67 19.94 8.61
C PHE A 476 16.31 19.57 7.26
N GLY A 477 15.84 18.48 6.67
CA GLY A 477 16.38 17.87 5.46
C GLY A 477 16.37 18.77 4.23
N GLN A 478 15.31 19.57 4.03
CA GLN A 478 15.21 20.52 2.91
C GLN A 478 16.36 21.55 2.88
N ASN A 479 16.94 21.85 4.05
CA ASN A 479 18.04 22.80 4.20
C ASN A 479 19.42 22.15 4.12
N VAL A 480 19.49 20.83 3.95
CA VAL A 480 20.75 20.10 3.75
C VAL A 480 20.90 19.77 2.28
N PRO A 481 21.72 20.54 1.52
CA PRO A 481 21.92 20.25 0.11
C PRO A 481 22.70 18.95 -0.08
N LYS A 482 22.63 18.40 -1.30
CA LYS A 482 23.60 17.40 -1.74
C LYS A 482 25.02 17.96 -1.67
N THR A 483 26.01 17.09 -1.49
CA THR A 483 27.42 17.48 -1.38
C THR A 483 27.84 18.19 -2.65
N GLU A 484 28.67 19.23 -2.51
CA GLU A 484 29.17 19.98 -3.66
C GLU A 484 29.87 19.04 -4.65
N GLY A 485 29.56 19.19 -5.94
CA GLY A 485 30.07 18.32 -7.00
C GLY A 485 29.50 16.90 -7.02
N TYR A 486 28.63 16.50 -6.08
CA TYR A 486 27.98 15.20 -6.11
C TYR A 486 27.05 15.10 -7.33
N VAL A 487 27.23 14.03 -8.10
CA VAL A 487 26.41 13.70 -9.27
C VAL A 487 25.76 12.35 -9.00
N PHE A 488 24.43 12.30 -9.06
CA PHE A 488 23.70 11.05 -8.94
C PHE A 488 24.06 10.11 -10.09
N LYS A 489 24.33 8.85 -9.75
CA LYS A 489 24.67 7.80 -10.71
C LYS A 489 23.94 6.52 -10.38
N ASN A 490 23.30 5.98 -11.39
CA ASN A 490 22.58 4.72 -11.33
C ASN A 490 23.39 3.63 -12.04
N ASN A 491 23.08 2.36 -11.77
CA ASN A 491 23.75 1.24 -12.41
C ASN A 491 23.04 0.92 -13.73
N HIS A 492 23.66 1.30 -14.86
CA HIS A 492 23.13 1.04 -16.19
C HIS A 492 23.84 -0.13 -16.87
N SER A 493 23.06 -0.99 -17.53
CA SER A 493 23.48 -2.12 -18.36
C SER A 493 23.00 -1.92 -19.80
N PRO A 494 23.47 -0.89 -20.54
CA PRO A 494 22.86 -0.43 -21.80
C PRO A 494 22.99 -1.41 -22.98
N ASP A 495 23.88 -2.41 -22.89
CA ASP A 495 24.01 -3.46 -23.91
C ASP A 495 24.11 -4.85 -23.27
N PRO A 496 22.97 -5.42 -22.85
CA PRO A 496 22.91 -6.77 -22.28
C PRO A 496 23.07 -7.87 -23.36
N GLY A 497 23.33 -7.51 -24.62
CA GLY A 497 23.38 -8.43 -25.74
C GLY A 497 22.00 -8.78 -26.29
N GLN A 498 21.82 -10.05 -26.68
CA GLN A 498 20.56 -10.58 -27.21
C GLN A 498 19.90 -11.49 -26.18
N PRO A 499 18.57 -11.40 -26.00
CA PRO A 499 17.88 -12.28 -25.06
C PRO A 499 17.91 -13.73 -25.55
N LYS A 500 17.91 -14.67 -24.60
CA LYS A 500 17.79 -16.12 -24.85
C LYS A 500 16.34 -16.55 -24.70
N GLU A 501 16.06 -17.80 -25.08
CA GLU A 501 14.75 -18.45 -24.88
C GLU A 501 14.53 -18.80 -23.38
N LYS A 502 14.41 -17.78 -22.53
CA LYS A 502 14.30 -17.86 -21.06
C LYS A 502 13.07 -17.13 -20.54
N ILE A 503 12.78 -17.33 -19.26
CA ILE A 503 11.82 -16.52 -18.50
C ILE A 503 12.64 -15.54 -17.67
N TYR A 504 12.62 -14.26 -18.06
CA TYR A 504 13.34 -13.21 -17.36
C TYR A 504 12.46 -12.66 -16.24
N ILE A 505 12.99 -12.66 -15.02
CA ILE A 505 12.35 -12.08 -13.85
C ILE A 505 13.07 -10.78 -13.49
N SER A 506 12.30 -9.73 -13.19
CA SER A 506 12.82 -8.57 -12.44
C SER A 506 11.90 -8.26 -11.28
N CYS A 507 12.50 -8.03 -10.11
CA CYS A 507 11.80 -7.64 -8.89
C CYS A 507 11.95 -6.15 -8.64
N ILE A 508 10.82 -5.50 -8.33
CA ILE A 508 10.75 -4.07 -8.00
C ILE A 508 10.20 -3.93 -6.58
N GLN A 509 11.00 -3.38 -5.66
CA GLN A 509 10.53 -3.00 -4.33
C GLN A 509 9.74 -1.71 -4.40
N THR A 510 8.56 -1.69 -3.79
CA THR A 510 7.62 -0.58 -3.91
C THR A 510 7.63 0.38 -2.73
N ASP A 511 6.76 1.39 -2.82
CA ASP A 511 6.53 2.43 -1.81
C ASP A 511 7.70 3.45 -1.74
N GLY A 512 8.46 3.56 -2.83
CA GLY A 512 9.55 4.53 -2.99
C GLY A 512 10.67 4.38 -1.98
N LEU A 513 11.36 5.49 -1.69
CA LEU A 513 12.33 5.56 -0.58
C LEU A 513 11.65 5.67 0.80
N GLY A 514 10.45 5.11 0.93
CA GLY A 514 9.55 5.29 2.05
C GLY A 514 9.58 4.14 3.05
N LEU A 515 8.42 3.55 3.30
CA LEU A 515 8.24 2.47 4.27
C LEU A 515 9.00 1.20 3.81
N GLY A 516 9.50 0.42 4.77
CA GLY A 516 10.09 -0.92 4.52
C GLY A 516 11.47 -0.93 3.85
N MET A 517 11.84 0.08 3.06
CA MET A 517 13.09 0.08 2.28
C MET A 517 14.35 -0.09 3.14
N PHE A 518 14.39 0.54 4.32
CA PHE A 518 15.56 0.55 5.20
C PHE A 518 15.58 -0.60 6.23
N ASN A 519 14.67 -1.58 6.10
CA ASN A 519 14.51 -2.69 7.05
C ASN A 519 15.09 -4.02 6.56
N THR A 520 15.85 -4.03 5.46
CA THR A 520 16.35 -5.27 4.84
C THR A 520 17.87 -5.29 4.74
N ASP A 521 18.46 -6.50 4.74
CA ASP A 521 19.80 -6.70 4.20
C ASP A 521 19.72 -6.45 2.69
N ILE A 522 19.93 -5.19 2.35
CA ILE A 522 19.90 -4.67 1.00
C ILE A 522 21.04 -5.29 0.17
N HIS A 523 20.81 -5.51 -1.13
CA HIS A 523 21.84 -5.77 -2.17
C HIS A 523 22.30 -7.22 -2.48
N SER A 524 21.64 -8.28 -2.00
CA SER A 524 22.13 -9.66 -2.21
C SER A 524 21.85 -10.26 -3.60
N ILE A 525 20.88 -9.73 -4.34
CA ILE A 525 20.46 -10.17 -5.68
C ILE A 525 20.17 -8.94 -6.57
N PRO A 526 20.15 -9.08 -7.91
CA PRO A 526 19.61 -8.04 -8.78
C PRO A 526 18.23 -7.59 -8.31
N TYR A 527 18.10 -6.30 -8.01
CA TYR A 527 16.90 -5.75 -7.38
C TYR A 527 16.67 -4.31 -7.81
N THR A 528 15.42 -3.96 -8.07
CA THR A 528 15.05 -2.60 -8.50
C THR A 528 14.38 -1.85 -7.36
N TRP A 529 14.75 -0.58 -7.18
CA TRP A 529 14.24 0.28 -6.13
C TRP A 529 13.56 1.52 -6.71
N GLU A 530 12.38 1.81 -6.19
CA GLU A 530 11.64 3.00 -6.51
C GLU A 530 12.22 4.26 -5.85
N VAL A 531 12.32 5.34 -6.62
CA VAL A 531 12.80 6.65 -6.18
C VAL A 531 11.72 7.69 -6.44
N THR A 532 11.31 8.40 -5.39
CA THR A 532 10.45 9.59 -5.51
C THR A 532 11.29 10.76 -6.04
N ALA A 533 11.18 11.08 -7.33
CA ALA A 533 12.09 12.04 -7.97
C ALA A 533 11.97 13.46 -7.40
N ALA A 534 10.83 13.84 -6.83
CA ALA A 534 10.62 15.12 -6.14
C ALA A 534 11.59 15.34 -4.97
N HIS A 535 12.14 14.29 -4.36
CA HIS A 535 13.20 14.43 -3.36
C HIS A 535 14.44 15.14 -3.90
N TYR A 536 14.66 15.20 -5.22
CA TYR A 536 15.75 16.00 -5.80
C TYR A 536 15.67 17.47 -5.36
N LYS A 537 14.44 18.00 -5.23
CA LYS A 537 14.18 19.36 -4.76
C LYS A 537 13.88 19.41 -3.26
N LEU A 538 13.11 18.44 -2.75
CA LEU A 538 12.58 18.48 -1.38
C LEU A 538 13.55 17.91 -0.34
N PHE A 539 14.31 16.87 -0.68
CA PHE A 539 15.14 16.14 0.27
C PHE A 539 16.42 15.56 -0.38
N PRO A 540 17.29 16.38 -0.98
CA PRO A 540 18.39 15.90 -1.82
C PRO A 540 19.46 15.12 -1.04
N SER A 541 19.62 15.39 0.26
CA SER A 541 20.59 14.68 1.11
C SER A 541 20.15 13.25 1.45
N LEU A 542 18.84 12.99 1.57
CA LEU A 542 18.30 11.64 1.73
C LEU A 542 18.60 10.80 0.47
N LEU A 543 18.41 11.39 -0.72
CA LEU A 543 18.80 10.76 -1.97
C LEU A 543 20.31 10.49 -2.03
N GLU A 544 21.15 11.45 -1.66
CA GLU A 544 22.60 11.23 -1.68
C GLU A 544 23.01 10.07 -0.76
N MET A 545 22.47 10.03 0.47
CA MET A 545 22.70 8.92 1.39
C MET A 545 22.32 7.59 0.74
N TRP A 546 21.16 7.54 0.09
CA TRP A 546 20.69 6.32 -0.58
C TRP A 546 21.61 5.90 -1.73
N TYR A 547 21.93 6.82 -2.65
CA TYR A 547 22.77 6.52 -3.81
C TYR A 547 24.19 6.09 -3.40
N LYS A 548 24.73 6.60 -2.30
CA LYS A 548 26.03 6.15 -1.77
C LYS A 548 26.01 4.73 -1.23
N ASN A 549 24.84 4.21 -0.86
CA ASN A 549 24.68 2.86 -0.34
C ASN A 549 24.33 1.83 -1.42
N THR A 550 24.02 2.25 -2.65
CA THR A 550 23.73 1.28 -3.72
C THR A 550 24.96 0.48 -4.11
N THR A 551 24.72 -0.74 -4.58
CA THR A 551 25.72 -1.66 -5.12
C THR A 551 25.42 -1.93 -6.60
N LYS A 552 26.29 -2.68 -7.27
CA LYS A 552 26.09 -3.13 -8.66
C LYS A 552 24.80 -3.96 -8.89
N ASN A 553 24.19 -4.48 -7.82
CA ASN A 553 22.97 -5.28 -7.90
C ASN A 553 21.70 -4.42 -7.89
N ASP A 554 21.83 -3.14 -7.58
CA ASP A 554 20.70 -2.23 -7.42
C ASP A 554 20.48 -1.43 -8.70
N PHE A 555 19.25 -1.40 -9.17
CA PHE A 555 18.83 -0.48 -10.22
C PHE A 555 17.76 0.46 -9.66
N LEU A 556 17.84 1.75 -9.99
CA LEU A 556 16.91 2.75 -9.49
C LEU A 556 15.95 3.20 -10.59
N ILE A 557 14.67 3.38 -10.26
CA ILE A 557 13.66 3.91 -11.18
C ILE A 557 12.88 5.06 -10.55
N ALA A 558 12.35 5.97 -11.37
CA ALA A 558 11.32 6.89 -10.89
C ALA A 558 10.04 6.11 -10.57
N ALA A 559 9.21 6.60 -9.66
CA ALA A 559 8.03 5.85 -9.22
C ALA A 559 6.87 6.75 -8.83
N LEU A 560 5.75 6.12 -8.48
CA LEU A 560 4.51 6.77 -8.07
C LEU A 560 3.90 7.65 -9.18
N SER A 561 4.10 7.22 -10.44
CA SER A 561 3.51 7.80 -11.67
C SER A 561 4.08 9.14 -12.14
N ALA A 562 4.90 9.85 -11.37
CA ALA A 562 5.59 11.07 -11.81
C ALA A 562 6.77 11.39 -10.88
N ASP A 563 6.99 12.67 -10.58
CA ASP A 563 7.96 13.11 -9.58
C ASP A 563 7.49 12.81 -8.15
N SER A 564 6.19 12.66 -7.94
CA SER A 564 5.58 12.17 -6.69
C SER A 564 4.24 11.50 -6.97
N TYR A 565 3.56 11.02 -5.92
CA TYR A 565 2.42 10.14 -6.05
C TYR A 565 1.16 10.78 -6.64
N MET A 566 0.70 10.23 -7.77
CA MET A 566 -0.58 10.60 -8.42
C MET A 566 -1.19 9.44 -9.22
N TYR A 567 -2.46 9.56 -9.57
CA TYR A 567 -3.16 8.67 -10.50
C TYR A 567 -3.35 9.35 -11.85
N PRO A 568 -2.61 8.95 -12.91
CA PRO A 568 -2.62 9.67 -14.19
C PRO A 568 -3.99 9.72 -14.88
N LYS A 569 -4.90 8.76 -14.64
CA LYS A 569 -6.29 8.79 -15.16
C LYS A 569 -7.11 9.92 -14.54
N ALA A 570 -6.83 10.29 -13.30
CA ALA A 570 -7.51 11.38 -12.62
C ALA A 570 -6.93 12.76 -12.99
N VAL A 571 -5.67 12.86 -13.44
CA VAL A 571 -5.02 14.15 -13.72
C VAL A 571 -5.55 14.80 -15.00
N PRO A 572 -5.95 16.10 -14.98
CA PRO A 572 -6.30 16.83 -16.18
C PRO A 572 -5.17 16.83 -17.24
N ASN A 573 -5.54 16.64 -18.50
CA ASN A 573 -4.57 16.36 -19.58
C ASN A 573 -3.40 17.34 -19.69
N ASN A 574 -3.67 18.65 -19.57
CA ASN A 574 -2.66 19.70 -19.65
C ASN A 574 -1.72 19.70 -18.43
N LEU A 575 -2.26 19.42 -17.24
CA LEU A 575 -1.47 19.32 -16.02
C LEU A 575 -0.59 18.08 -16.03
N LEU A 576 -1.09 16.95 -16.55
CA LEU A 576 -0.29 15.73 -16.70
C LEU A 576 0.93 15.98 -17.59
N VAL A 577 0.78 16.70 -18.69
CA VAL A 577 1.91 17.07 -19.57
C VAL A 577 2.95 17.89 -18.80
N GLN A 578 2.52 18.94 -18.10
CA GLN A 578 3.42 19.78 -17.32
C GLN A 578 4.17 18.98 -16.23
N ILE A 579 3.45 18.12 -15.50
CA ILE A 579 4.01 17.28 -14.44
C ILE A 579 5.06 16.31 -15.02
N LEU A 580 4.78 15.66 -16.14
CA LEU A 580 5.74 14.74 -16.77
C LEU A 580 6.99 15.46 -17.31
N GLU A 581 6.86 16.70 -17.79
CA GLU A 581 8.00 17.52 -18.20
C GLU A 581 8.89 17.88 -17.01
N GLU A 582 8.31 18.26 -15.88
CA GLU A 582 9.05 18.47 -14.62
C GLU A 582 9.72 17.18 -14.14
N THR A 583 9.02 16.05 -14.27
CA THR A 583 9.52 14.72 -13.90
C THR A 583 10.72 14.32 -14.75
N ASN A 584 10.67 14.54 -16.08
CA ASN A 584 11.78 14.23 -16.98
C ASN A 584 13.07 14.96 -16.59
N ILE A 585 12.95 16.21 -16.15
CA ILE A 585 14.11 17.00 -15.67
C ILE A 585 14.70 16.33 -14.44
N MET A 586 13.88 15.98 -13.44
CA MET A 586 14.37 15.35 -12.21
C MET A 586 14.95 13.96 -12.46
N MET A 587 14.34 13.18 -13.34
CA MET A 587 14.87 11.89 -13.78
C MET A 587 16.28 12.05 -14.38
N GLY A 588 16.49 13.06 -15.22
CA GLY A 588 17.81 13.37 -15.79
C GLY A 588 18.85 13.72 -14.73
N GLU A 589 18.49 14.55 -13.74
CA GLU A 589 19.38 14.92 -12.64
C GLU A 589 19.73 13.73 -11.72
N LEU A 590 18.83 12.77 -11.61
CA LEU A 590 18.96 11.57 -10.80
C LEU A 590 19.56 10.37 -11.55
N ASP A 591 19.85 10.50 -12.84
CA ASP A 591 20.31 9.39 -13.68
C ASP A 591 19.31 8.21 -13.72
N LEU A 592 18.02 8.54 -13.72
CA LEU A 592 16.91 7.59 -13.83
C LEU A 592 16.43 7.55 -15.29
N ASN A 593 16.33 6.34 -15.85
CA ASN A 593 15.86 6.13 -17.23
C ASN A 593 14.71 5.14 -17.32
N ALA A 594 14.04 4.80 -16.23
CA ALA A 594 12.81 4.02 -16.25
C ALA A 594 11.86 4.52 -15.15
N MET A 595 10.57 4.19 -15.28
CA MET A 595 9.55 4.63 -14.33
C MET A 595 8.49 3.56 -14.06
N ALA A 596 8.15 3.40 -12.78
CA ALA A 596 6.96 2.69 -12.31
C ALA A 596 5.76 3.64 -12.19
N ILE A 597 4.64 3.19 -12.73
CA ILE A 597 3.38 3.93 -12.83
C ILE A 597 2.29 3.12 -12.12
N MET A 598 1.37 3.80 -11.46
CA MET A 598 0.23 3.19 -10.81
C MET A 598 -1.02 4.06 -10.98
N ASP A 599 -2.17 3.41 -11.11
CA ASP A 599 -3.45 4.10 -11.11
C ASP A 599 -4.51 3.25 -10.40
N ASN A 600 -5.07 3.74 -9.29
CA ASN A 600 -6.21 3.10 -8.62
C ASN A 600 -7.42 4.06 -8.56
N SER A 601 -7.56 4.97 -9.52
CA SER A 601 -8.69 5.91 -9.51
C SER A 601 -10.03 5.26 -9.81
N GLU A 602 -10.02 4.01 -10.27
CA GLU A 602 -11.22 3.24 -10.62
C GLU A 602 -11.19 1.85 -9.96
N GLY A 603 -12.03 1.64 -8.94
CA GLY A 603 -12.16 0.35 -8.26
C GLY A 603 -11.27 0.22 -7.01
N SER A 604 -10.92 -0.99 -6.61
CA SER A 604 -10.08 -1.25 -5.42
C SER A 604 -8.59 -1.33 -5.78
N THR A 605 -7.72 -1.28 -4.77
CA THR A 605 -6.26 -1.32 -4.96
C THR A 605 -5.79 -2.59 -5.67
N VAL A 606 -6.43 -3.74 -5.45
CA VAL A 606 -5.95 -5.03 -6.00
C VAL A 606 -6.89 -5.60 -7.07
N SER A 607 -8.20 -5.50 -6.88
CA SER A 607 -9.21 -5.99 -7.84
C SER A 607 -9.76 -4.91 -8.78
N GLY A 608 -9.41 -3.63 -8.56
CA GLY A 608 -9.80 -2.51 -9.41
C GLY A 608 -9.07 -2.43 -10.75
N ASN A 609 -9.38 -1.38 -11.50
CA ASN A 609 -8.89 -1.18 -12.85
C ASN A 609 -7.67 -0.26 -12.92
N GLN A 610 -6.50 -0.87 -12.90
CA GLN A 610 -5.21 -0.21 -13.03
C GLN A 610 -4.74 -0.03 -14.49
N ASP A 611 -5.53 -0.51 -15.46
CA ASP A 611 -5.16 -0.40 -16.87
C ASP A 611 -5.19 1.07 -17.30
N LEU A 612 -4.30 1.46 -18.21
CA LEU A 612 -4.21 2.82 -18.73
C LEU A 612 -4.73 2.90 -20.16
N PRO A 613 -5.46 3.98 -20.52
CA PRO A 613 -5.87 4.19 -21.89
C PRO A 613 -4.67 4.62 -22.72
N LYS A 614 -4.72 4.31 -24.02
CA LYS A 614 -3.63 4.64 -24.96
C LYS A 614 -3.22 6.11 -24.89
N SER A 615 -4.17 7.02 -24.71
CA SER A 615 -3.93 8.47 -24.62
C SER A 615 -3.04 8.89 -23.45
N ILE A 616 -2.99 8.11 -22.36
CA ILE A 616 -2.10 8.34 -21.23
C ILE A 616 -0.74 7.68 -21.49
N VAL A 617 -0.75 6.44 -21.96
CA VAL A 617 0.50 5.72 -22.32
C VAL A 617 1.34 6.50 -23.33
N ASP A 618 0.70 7.06 -24.36
CA ASP A 618 1.37 7.88 -25.37
C ASP A 618 2.06 9.12 -24.76
N LYS A 619 1.48 9.73 -23.72
CA LYS A 619 2.10 10.89 -23.05
C LYS A 619 3.36 10.52 -22.29
N TYR A 620 3.40 9.35 -21.64
CA TYR A 620 4.63 8.88 -20.98
C TYR A 620 5.75 8.68 -22.02
N PHE A 621 5.44 8.05 -23.16
CA PHE A 621 6.41 7.91 -24.25
C PHE A 621 6.89 9.24 -24.83
N GLU A 622 5.99 10.23 -24.95
CA GLU A 622 6.30 11.55 -25.50
C GLU A 622 7.10 12.42 -24.51
N LYS A 623 6.68 12.47 -23.25
CA LYS A 623 7.17 13.42 -22.24
C LYS A 623 8.35 12.92 -21.45
N LEU A 624 8.62 11.62 -21.47
CA LEU A 624 9.82 11.00 -20.88
C LEU A 624 10.69 10.36 -21.98
N PRO A 625 11.24 11.16 -22.92
CA PRO A 625 11.94 10.65 -24.11
C PRO A 625 13.23 9.87 -23.77
N SER A 626 13.88 10.18 -22.65
CA SER A 626 15.09 9.50 -22.19
C SER A 626 14.81 8.17 -21.48
N SER A 627 13.54 7.83 -21.25
CA SER A 627 13.17 6.57 -20.61
C SER A 627 13.41 5.40 -21.57
N ILE A 628 14.01 4.31 -21.07
CA ILE A 628 14.15 3.04 -21.79
C ILE A 628 12.89 2.18 -21.69
N GLY A 629 11.95 2.49 -20.79
CA GLY A 629 10.71 1.75 -20.62
C GLY A 629 9.97 2.09 -19.32
N PHE A 630 8.79 1.48 -19.16
CA PHE A 630 7.86 1.77 -18.08
C PHE A 630 7.28 0.50 -17.49
N THR A 631 6.99 0.52 -16.19
CA THR A 631 6.20 -0.52 -15.52
C THR A 631 4.87 0.01 -15.02
N LEU A 632 3.84 -0.85 -14.91
CA LEU A 632 2.51 -0.45 -14.48
C LEU A 632 1.90 -1.39 -13.44
N GLY A 633 1.40 -0.79 -12.36
CA GLY A 633 0.47 -1.36 -11.39
C GLY A 633 0.93 -1.23 -9.94
N TYR A 634 0.05 -1.58 -9.02
CA TYR A 634 0.39 -2.01 -7.66
C TYR A 634 0.20 -3.51 -7.51
N ALA A 635 -0.88 -3.98 -8.12
CA ALA A 635 -1.17 -5.39 -8.33
C ALA A 635 -1.01 -5.66 -9.83
N PRO A 636 -1.27 -6.89 -10.28
CA PRO A 636 -1.22 -7.17 -11.70
C PRO A 636 -2.18 -6.29 -12.52
N ALA A 637 -1.63 -5.65 -13.55
CA ALA A 637 -2.34 -4.84 -14.53
C ALA A 637 -2.22 -5.46 -15.93
N TYR A 638 -2.91 -4.88 -16.91
CA TYR A 638 -3.07 -5.50 -18.23
C TYR A 638 -2.85 -4.53 -19.40
N THR A 639 -2.03 -3.50 -19.19
CA THR A 639 -1.59 -2.57 -20.24
C THR A 639 -0.18 -2.94 -20.70
N PHE A 640 -0.05 -3.23 -21.99
CA PHE A 640 1.21 -3.60 -22.61
C PHE A 640 1.38 -2.81 -23.90
N ALA A 641 2.51 -2.16 -24.07
CA ALA A 641 2.81 -1.40 -25.29
C ALA A 641 4.30 -1.42 -25.58
N VAL A 642 4.67 -1.10 -26.81
CA VAL A 642 6.05 -0.82 -27.19
C VAL A 642 6.06 0.31 -28.20
N ASN A 643 6.97 1.26 -28.01
CA ASN A 643 7.14 2.38 -28.93
C ASN A 643 8.64 2.72 -29.04
N ASP A 644 9.20 2.57 -30.23
CA ASP A 644 10.61 2.83 -30.52
C ASP A 644 11.56 2.08 -29.57
N GLU A 645 11.38 0.74 -29.50
CA GLU A 645 12.09 -0.15 -28.59
C GLU A 645 11.98 0.20 -27.09
N ARG A 646 11.01 1.02 -26.69
CA ARG A 646 10.70 1.29 -25.28
C ARG A 646 9.42 0.56 -24.90
N PRO A 647 9.46 -0.45 -24.02
CA PRO A 647 8.28 -1.18 -23.62
C PRO A 647 7.55 -0.49 -22.46
N PHE A 648 6.26 -0.75 -22.38
CA PHE A 648 5.38 -0.44 -21.27
C PHE A 648 4.84 -1.80 -20.78
N LEU A 649 5.25 -2.24 -19.58
CA LEU A 649 4.97 -3.58 -19.07
C LEU A 649 4.17 -3.51 -17.78
N SER A 650 3.00 -4.14 -17.73
CA SER A 650 2.31 -4.30 -16.46
C SER A 650 2.99 -5.34 -15.58
N TYR A 651 2.84 -5.22 -14.25
CA TYR A 651 3.25 -6.27 -13.33
C TYR A 651 2.50 -7.58 -13.63
N ASP A 652 3.23 -8.69 -13.72
CA ASP A 652 2.66 -10.03 -13.83
C ASP A 652 2.40 -10.66 -12.45
N TYR A 653 3.03 -10.15 -11.39
CA TYR A 653 2.91 -10.72 -10.05
C TYR A 653 3.03 -9.67 -8.94
N TYR A 654 2.23 -9.83 -7.90
CA TYR A 654 2.31 -9.11 -6.63
C TYR A 654 2.82 -10.07 -5.54
N PHE A 655 3.98 -9.77 -4.99
CA PHE A 655 4.65 -10.58 -3.98
C PHE A 655 4.17 -10.20 -2.59
N ASP A 656 3.10 -10.85 -2.14
CA ASP A 656 2.55 -10.62 -0.82
C ASP A 656 3.48 -11.16 0.31
N PRO A 657 3.73 -10.38 1.38
CA PRO A 657 4.63 -10.78 2.46
C PRO A 657 4.12 -11.98 3.29
N GLU A 658 2.82 -12.24 3.30
CA GLU A 658 2.18 -13.27 4.12
C GLU A 658 1.86 -14.56 3.34
N ARG A 659 1.93 -14.53 2.00
CA ARG A 659 1.60 -15.69 1.17
C ARG A 659 2.61 -16.83 1.37
N ALA A 660 2.21 -18.09 1.33
CA ALA A 660 3.17 -19.19 1.47
C ALA A 660 4.15 -19.21 0.27
N SER A 661 5.44 -19.40 0.55
CA SER A 661 6.49 -19.42 -0.48
C SER A 661 6.22 -20.48 -1.56
N ASP A 662 5.78 -21.67 -1.18
CA ASP A 662 5.46 -22.75 -2.11
C ASP A 662 4.31 -22.37 -3.06
N ASP A 663 3.30 -21.64 -2.57
CA ASP A 663 2.19 -21.19 -3.41
C ASP A 663 2.64 -20.13 -4.41
N ILE A 664 3.57 -19.25 -4.02
CA ILE A 664 4.17 -18.28 -4.94
C ILE A 664 4.97 -18.99 -6.03
N VAL A 665 5.80 -19.98 -5.68
CA VAL A 665 6.55 -20.78 -6.65
C VAL A 665 5.60 -21.42 -7.68
N GLN A 666 4.48 -22.00 -7.21
CA GLN A 666 3.47 -22.59 -8.08
C GLN A 666 2.75 -21.56 -8.96
N ASP A 667 2.49 -20.34 -8.45
CA ASP A 667 1.91 -19.26 -9.26
C ASP A 667 2.87 -18.82 -10.38
N LEU A 668 4.18 -18.70 -10.09
CA LEU A 668 5.19 -18.33 -11.09
C LEU A 668 5.36 -19.42 -12.17
N TYR A 669 5.31 -20.70 -11.78
CA TYR A 669 5.24 -21.79 -12.75
C TYR A 669 3.98 -21.72 -13.62
N GLU A 670 2.82 -21.43 -13.04
CA GLU A 670 1.57 -21.28 -13.78
C GLU A 670 1.63 -20.14 -14.80
N LEU A 671 2.13 -18.96 -14.41
CA LEU A 671 2.38 -17.84 -15.32
C LEU A 671 3.27 -18.25 -16.50
N SER A 672 4.35 -18.99 -16.23
CA SER A 672 5.27 -19.44 -17.28
C SER A 672 4.67 -20.43 -18.27
N ARG A 673 3.68 -21.22 -17.83
CA ARG A 673 2.96 -22.21 -18.65
C ARG A 673 1.89 -21.57 -19.51
N ILE A 674 1.22 -20.54 -19.00
CA ILE A 674 0.25 -19.76 -19.77
C ILE A 674 0.97 -18.89 -20.81
N ASN A 675 1.96 -18.12 -20.39
CA ASN A 675 2.73 -17.25 -21.26
C ASN A 675 3.87 -18.05 -21.92
N THR A 676 3.57 -18.76 -23.00
CA THR A 676 4.47 -19.75 -23.64
C THR A 676 5.53 -19.17 -24.57
N LYS A 677 5.34 -17.95 -25.12
CA LYS A 677 6.35 -17.34 -25.99
C LYS A 677 7.59 -16.99 -25.17
N ARG A 678 8.76 -17.21 -25.74
CA ARG A 678 10.05 -16.88 -25.14
C ARG A 678 10.76 -15.83 -26.02
N PRO A 679 11.53 -14.91 -25.44
CA PRO A 679 11.67 -14.67 -24.00
C PRO A 679 10.35 -14.22 -23.36
N TYR A 680 10.08 -14.68 -22.14
CA TYR A 680 8.96 -14.18 -21.34
C TYR A 680 9.50 -13.18 -20.33
N TYR A 681 8.96 -11.96 -20.32
CA TYR A 681 9.34 -10.89 -19.40
C TYR A 681 8.32 -10.84 -18.26
N LEU A 682 8.73 -11.28 -17.07
CA LEU A 682 7.90 -11.38 -15.88
C LEU A 682 8.35 -10.30 -14.89
N VAL A 683 7.55 -9.24 -14.77
CA VAL A 683 7.82 -8.14 -13.84
C VAL A 683 7.07 -8.39 -12.53
N ILE A 684 7.79 -8.39 -11.41
CA ILE A 684 7.25 -8.65 -10.07
C ILE A 684 7.24 -7.37 -9.24
N HIS A 685 6.06 -7.00 -8.75
CA HIS A 685 5.90 -6.02 -7.68
C HIS A 685 6.18 -6.69 -6.34
N VAL A 686 7.14 -6.19 -5.57
CA VAL A 686 7.46 -6.71 -4.24
C VAL A 686 7.04 -5.71 -3.18
N ARG A 687 6.04 -6.09 -2.36
CA ARG A 687 5.55 -5.27 -1.24
C ARG A 687 6.69 -5.01 -0.25
N GLU A 688 6.80 -3.79 0.23
CA GLU A 688 7.93 -3.22 0.99
C GLU A 688 8.32 -3.97 2.26
N TYR A 689 7.39 -4.74 2.85
CA TYR A 689 7.65 -5.56 4.04
C TYR A 689 8.26 -6.94 3.73
N ASN A 690 8.45 -7.27 2.45
CA ASN A 690 9.19 -8.46 2.08
C ASN A 690 10.67 -8.34 2.39
N LYS A 691 11.22 -9.40 2.97
CA LYS A 691 12.68 -9.54 3.13
C LYS A 691 13.27 -10.05 1.82
N ILE A 692 14.34 -9.41 1.34
CA ILE A 692 15.05 -9.81 0.12
C ILE A 692 15.48 -11.29 0.15
N ASN A 693 15.92 -11.81 1.31
CA ASN A 693 16.27 -13.23 1.42
C ASN A 693 15.10 -14.17 1.12
N ARG A 694 13.86 -13.82 1.52
CA ARG A 694 12.67 -14.61 1.16
C ARG A 694 12.42 -14.57 -0.36
N VAL A 695 12.56 -13.39 -0.97
CA VAL A 695 12.41 -13.23 -2.42
C VAL A 695 13.45 -14.10 -3.15
N LYS A 696 14.71 -14.04 -2.71
CA LYS A 696 15.80 -14.86 -3.22
C LYS A 696 15.49 -16.35 -3.10
N ASP A 697 15.12 -16.81 -1.91
CA ASP A 697 14.85 -18.23 -1.63
C ASP A 697 13.70 -18.78 -2.50
N ILE A 698 12.72 -17.95 -2.84
CA ILE A 698 11.63 -18.32 -3.76
C ILE A 698 12.14 -18.40 -5.21
N ILE A 699 12.92 -17.43 -5.66
CA ILE A 699 13.45 -17.41 -7.03
C ILE A 699 14.41 -18.58 -7.27
N ASP A 700 15.25 -18.91 -6.29
CA ASP A 700 16.19 -20.04 -6.36
C ASP A 700 15.47 -21.39 -6.61
N GLN A 701 14.17 -21.51 -6.31
CA GLN A 701 13.37 -22.72 -6.52
C GLN A 701 12.81 -22.89 -7.95
N LEU A 702 12.88 -21.87 -8.79
CA LEU A 702 12.23 -21.86 -10.11
C LEU A 702 13.02 -22.63 -11.19
N GLY A 703 14.27 -23.01 -10.90
CA GLY A 703 15.13 -23.77 -11.79
C GLY A 703 15.70 -22.95 -12.96
N ASP A 704 16.51 -23.60 -13.80
CA ASP A 704 17.37 -22.91 -14.77
C ASP A 704 16.59 -22.15 -15.87
N ASP A 705 15.33 -22.48 -16.14
CA ASP A 705 14.51 -21.81 -17.16
C ASP A 705 14.18 -20.34 -16.81
N PHE A 706 14.27 -20.01 -15.53
CA PHE A 706 14.07 -18.66 -15.01
C PHE A 706 15.41 -17.98 -14.75
N GLU A 707 15.51 -16.70 -15.12
CA GLU A 707 16.73 -15.91 -14.96
C GLU A 707 16.36 -14.56 -14.33
N LEU A 708 16.79 -14.34 -13.09
CA LEU A 708 16.66 -13.05 -12.41
C LEU A 708 17.69 -12.07 -12.97
N ILE A 709 17.21 -10.95 -13.51
CA ILE A 709 18.03 -9.88 -14.08
C ILE A 709 17.59 -8.51 -13.57
N PRO A 710 18.49 -7.50 -13.60
CA PRO A 710 18.09 -6.11 -13.38
C PRO A 710 17.00 -5.64 -14.36
N LEU A 711 16.15 -4.71 -13.92
CA LEU A 711 15.01 -4.25 -14.73
C LEU A 711 15.42 -3.56 -16.02
N ASP A 712 16.51 -2.79 -16.03
CA ASP A 712 16.99 -2.11 -17.24
C ASP A 712 17.28 -3.11 -18.37
N GLN A 713 17.94 -4.23 -18.06
CA GLN A 713 18.18 -5.31 -19.02
C GLN A 713 16.88 -5.94 -19.51
N LEU A 714 15.93 -6.19 -18.59
CA LEU A 714 14.61 -6.73 -18.94
C LEU A 714 13.85 -5.78 -19.88
N LEU A 715 13.85 -4.47 -19.61
CA LEU A 715 13.20 -3.46 -20.45
C LEU A 715 13.89 -3.36 -21.82
N ILE A 716 15.22 -3.37 -21.89
CA ILE A 716 15.96 -3.35 -23.16
C ILE A 716 15.63 -4.60 -24.00
N PHE A 717 15.60 -5.79 -23.38
CA PHE A 717 15.23 -7.01 -24.08
C PHE A 717 13.78 -6.98 -24.56
N ALA A 718 12.84 -6.57 -23.71
CA ALA A 718 11.43 -6.46 -24.05
C ALA A 718 11.19 -5.41 -25.14
N GLY A 719 11.95 -4.32 -25.16
CA GLY A 719 11.95 -3.31 -26.20
C GLY A 719 12.36 -3.83 -27.56
N ARG A 720 13.50 -4.54 -27.62
CA ARG A 720 14.07 -5.12 -28.85
C ARG A 720 13.29 -6.33 -29.37
N ASN A 721 12.71 -7.12 -28.47
CA ASN A 721 11.96 -8.33 -28.78
C ASN A 721 10.69 -8.41 -27.93
N PHE A 722 9.67 -7.66 -28.34
CA PHE A 722 8.41 -7.56 -27.61
C PHE A 722 7.55 -8.81 -27.82
N THR A 723 7.43 -9.63 -26.78
CA THR A 723 6.59 -10.83 -26.75
C THR A 723 5.18 -10.65 -26.13
N PRO A 724 4.93 -9.66 -25.24
CA PRO A 724 3.57 -9.37 -24.78
C PRO A 724 2.62 -8.99 -25.93
N ARG A 725 1.32 -9.17 -25.71
CA ARG A 725 0.30 -8.69 -26.64
C ARG A 725 -0.02 -7.23 -26.31
N THR A 726 0.20 -6.32 -27.25
CA THR A 726 -0.19 -4.91 -27.08
C THR A 726 -1.67 -4.80 -26.70
N ARG A 727 -1.95 -4.07 -25.62
CA ARG A 727 -3.28 -3.81 -25.09
C ARG A 727 -3.28 -2.54 -24.27
N TYR A 728 -4.37 -1.78 -24.39
CA TYR A 728 -4.69 -0.64 -23.54
C TYR A 728 -6.03 -0.88 -22.81
N GLU A 729 -6.31 -0.04 -21.82
CA GLU A 729 -7.67 0.06 -21.27
C GLU A 729 -8.67 0.40 -22.39
N GLY A 730 -9.83 -0.27 -22.37
CA GLY A 730 -10.88 -0.12 -23.38
C GLY A 730 -10.73 -1.02 -24.62
N ASP A 731 -9.58 -1.69 -24.81
CA ASP A 731 -9.43 -2.71 -25.83
C ASP A 731 -10.15 -4.00 -25.40
N MET A 732 -11.04 -4.51 -26.27
CA MET A 732 -11.68 -5.82 -26.18
C MET A 732 -10.91 -6.86 -27.00
#